data_AF-A0A6J0I2I5-F1
#
_entry.id   AF-A0A6J0I2I5-F1
#
_cell.length_a   1.000
_cell.length_b   1.000
_cell.length_c   1.000
_cell.angle_alpha   90.00
_cell.angle_beta   90.00
_cell.angle_gamma   90.00
#
_symmetry.space_group_name_H-M   'P 1'
#
loop_
_entity.id
_entity.type
_entity.pdbx_description
1 polymer ?
#
loop_
_entity_poly.entity_id
_entity_poly.type
_entity_poly.pdbx_seq_one_letter_code
_entity_poly.pdbx_strand_id
1 'polypeptide(L)'
;MAYRFIGKDSCKIMYSHAITASGFFIAFFISLVLTCAVFLIIYRTQIFKWSFCSKNQEIQHELSQNHKLEHSQFNSGDLFSEDIIMNDQIIDILSFEEPGNMLRALEDLEVASLTRADADLEAQRTQICKEVIGMMLKNMVLSHNLFPHVEKKISSIFKKRFLAMEKEIQEEYERKMVALTAECNLETKKKMEAQCQKARAANEEAEELMKKINEKPAVEYRNLLDRLHRLDQDHLKRFLLVKQEEYFAKAYRQLAVTQRKELHTIFFAQITNATLKGELKLEAAKTLVEGYSKIQGDIEELMDFLQASRKYHLNRRFSYREYLISKIQLRHSHVSALINAAATQISSLLNKMERAGHLPESHLGMLLDRAETEINFVKQKFDHDLKQEKQKLRQKLITKRRREMLQKQKEHQKEQLSFGDPFKTTNDITHYLRHWKDLLSGHTIEFEELVEKLDNEASEELKELLFSLTEKAIEEFKRVQCGVFVQELVKLNVPKLFLLEAVEEHKKEMAVKHEQLEREEHDKSMAAEELLQFTRQKLNQELETGISEQKKLRSWERSVFMQLLSLPLSLSEEELLRMRQELHCCFSQVDSSLAWPKIRARTLLQTFEMEQRDTEMLKVDQNLAMTSKQQHSKMGKTGSRNRNKLDILKKSLQAKILIYEDLVKDENLNKIKNELQLEKEHHLRDLENKLGEYIASLAFQKTVKKSKMLELYTAIINVQAMLFEQLSTSKTLSKLECIQILEAHNPEIEELDRKLEYEMLHKDSAQQHLISRQRWILDGLGLSSEAVETNAERHVTVLLRQAMNKCRQFINLYQQSLRDEQWNCVVLENLLENIEMDAFLAIYSQELRLAGYLAKLTRVPMGMLHRVLNWLLPSSSQSEVLSVLDSINKYSDGVVDSDSNADESGSCRKRKNQELWQAREKKVRQDLINRSLEKIPSLKNRKDR
;
A
#
# COMPACT_ATOMS: atom_id res chain seq x y z
N MET A 1 40.67 15.67 71.33
CA MET A 1 41.98 16.36 71.42
C MET A 1 43.05 15.39 70.96
N ALA A 2 43.94 15.84 70.07
CA ALA A 2 45.20 15.23 69.61
C ALA A 2 45.18 13.99 68.68
N TYR A 3 45.35 14.30 67.38
CA TYR A 3 46.03 13.53 66.35
C TYR A 3 47.53 13.27 66.67
N ARG A 4 48.13 12.16 66.23
CA ARG A 4 49.11 12.07 65.10
C ARG A 4 49.89 10.74 65.02
N PHE A 5 49.77 10.10 63.84
CA PHE A 5 50.80 9.61 62.89
C PHE A 5 51.99 8.75 63.35
N ILE A 6 52.24 7.68 62.58
CA ILE A 6 53.44 7.39 61.75
C ILE A 6 53.09 6.11 60.92
N GLY A 7 53.14 6.01 59.59
CA GLY A 7 53.76 6.85 58.57
C GLY A 7 55.17 6.38 58.18
N LYS A 8 55.34 5.17 57.64
CA LYS A 8 56.60 4.82 56.94
C LYS A 8 56.55 3.77 55.82
N ASP A 9 55.52 2.93 55.71
CA ASP A 9 55.50 1.87 54.67
C ASP A 9 54.69 2.20 53.40
N SER A 10 53.80 3.19 53.42
CA SER A 10 52.96 3.51 52.25
C SER A 10 53.67 4.26 51.11
N CYS A 11 54.83 4.89 51.34
CA CYS A 11 55.50 5.68 50.30
C CYS A 11 56.14 4.83 49.19
N LYS A 12 56.63 3.61 49.48
CA LYS A 12 57.18 2.73 48.42
C LYS A 12 56.08 2.10 47.57
N ILE A 13 54.93 1.81 48.16
CA ILE A 13 53.78 1.20 47.48
C ILE A 13 53.07 2.22 46.58
N MET A 14 52.95 3.49 47.02
CA MET A 14 52.41 4.55 46.17
C MET A 14 53.27 4.85 44.95
N TYR A 15 54.60 4.77 45.06
CA TYR A 15 55.50 5.04 43.93
C TYR A 15 55.41 3.95 42.86
N SER A 16 55.29 2.67 43.25
CA SER A 16 55.12 1.59 42.25
C SER A 16 53.75 1.64 41.59
N HIS A 17 52.68 1.95 42.34
CA HIS A 17 51.34 2.10 41.75
C HIS A 17 51.23 3.32 40.82
N ALA A 18 51.90 4.43 41.15
CA ALA A 18 51.96 5.60 40.28
C ALA A 18 52.72 5.31 38.96
N ILE A 19 53.80 4.54 39.03
CA ILE A 19 54.55 4.12 37.82
C ILE A 19 53.73 3.15 36.98
N THR A 20 53.04 2.17 37.58
CA THR A 20 52.16 1.26 36.83
C THR A 20 50.96 1.98 36.24
N ALA A 21 50.39 2.97 36.94
CA ALA A 21 49.27 3.76 36.44
C ALA A 21 49.73 4.67 35.28
N SER A 22 50.89 5.32 35.43
CA SER A 22 51.49 6.11 34.35
C SER A 22 51.81 5.25 33.12
N GLY A 23 52.38 4.06 33.31
CA GLY A 23 52.62 3.09 32.25
C GLY A 23 51.34 2.65 31.55
N PHE A 24 50.25 2.43 32.30
CA PHE A 24 48.93 2.12 31.74
C PHE A 24 48.39 3.28 30.90
N PHE A 25 48.44 4.52 31.39
CA PHE A 25 47.96 5.67 30.62
C PHE A 25 48.79 5.89 29.35
N ILE A 26 50.11 5.75 29.42
CA ILE A 26 50.98 5.87 28.24
C ILE A 26 50.66 4.77 27.22
N ALA A 27 50.53 3.51 27.66
CA ALA A 27 50.15 2.42 26.78
C ALA A 27 48.75 2.59 26.16
N PHE A 28 47.80 3.10 26.95
CA PHE A 28 46.45 3.42 26.48
C PHE A 28 46.46 4.51 25.41
N PHE A 29 47.20 5.60 25.61
CA PHE A 29 47.32 6.67 24.61
C PHE A 29 48.03 6.19 23.34
N ILE A 30 49.09 5.38 23.46
CA ILE A 30 49.77 4.80 22.30
C ILE A 30 48.82 3.88 21.53
N SER A 31 48.06 3.03 22.22
CA SER A 31 47.07 2.14 21.58
C SER A 31 45.95 2.94 20.92
N LEU A 32 45.46 4.01 21.54
CA LEU A 32 44.44 4.89 20.98
C LEU A 32 44.96 5.56 19.70
N VAL A 33 46.17 6.13 19.73
CA VAL A 33 46.79 6.78 18.57
C VAL A 33 47.04 5.78 17.44
N LEU A 34 47.52 4.57 17.74
CA LEU A 34 47.69 3.50 16.74
C LEU A 34 46.35 3.08 16.14
N THR A 35 45.30 2.94 16.96
CA THR A 35 43.96 2.59 16.48
C THR A 35 43.40 3.70 15.59
N CYS A 36 43.54 4.97 15.98
CA CYS A 36 43.18 6.12 15.17
C CYS A 36 44.00 6.19 13.87
N ALA A 37 45.30 5.89 13.90
CA ALA A 37 46.16 5.88 12.72
C ALA A 37 45.77 4.74 11.76
N VAL A 38 45.49 3.54 12.27
CA VAL A 38 44.95 2.43 11.49
C VAL A 38 43.58 2.79 10.91
N PHE A 39 42.71 3.43 11.68
CA PHE A 39 41.43 3.94 11.18
C PHE A 39 41.61 5.00 10.09
N LEU A 40 42.58 5.92 10.24
CA LEU A 40 42.90 6.93 9.25
C LEU A 40 43.53 6.33 7.98
N ILE A 41 44.35 5.28 8.12
CA ILE A 41 44.91 4.54 6.98
C ILE A 41 43.83 3.73 6.28
N ILE A 42 42.95 3.05 7.01
CA ILE A 42 41.78 2.34 6.45
C ILE A 42 40.84 3.34 5.77
N TYR A 43 40.57 4.48 6.40
CA TYR A 43 39.75 5.56 5.83
C TYR A 43 40.41 6.15 4.57
N ARG A 44 41.72 6.42 4.58
CA ARG A 44 42.43 6.93 3.40
C ARG A 44 42.59 5.90 2.30
N THR A 45 42.79 4.62 2.62
CA THR A 45 42.88 3.54 1.63
C THR A 45 41.49 3.18 1.08
N GLN A 46 40.43 3.31 1.88
CA GLN A 46 39.05 3.28 1.39
C GLN A 46 38.75 4.48 0.49
N ILE A 47 39.15 5.71 0.85
CA ILE A 47 38.99 6.90 0.00
C ILE A 47 39.76 6.75 -1.33
N PHE A 48 41.00 6.24 -1.31
CA PHE A 48 41.79 6.02 -2.53
C PHE A 48 41.26 4.87 -3.39
N LYS A 49 40.68 3.82 -2.79
CA LYS A 49 40.01 2.74 -3.51
C LYS A 49 38.63 3.18 -4.04
N TRP A 50 37.99 4.13 -3.36
CA TRP A 50 36.74 4.77 -3.78
C TRP A 50 36.96 5.76 -4.93
N SER A 51 38.07 6.50 -4.97
CA SER A 51 38.34 7.51 -6.02
C SER A 51 38.71 6.93 -7.39
N PHE A 52 39.13 5.67 -7.46
CA PHE A 52 39.47 4.99 -8.74
C PHE A 52 38.34 4.13 -9.29
N CYS A 53 37.43 3.62 -8.45
CA CYS A 53 36.23 2.92 -8.91
C CYS A 53 35.03 3.86 -9.14
N SER A 54 35.04 5.10 -8.64
CA SER A 54 33.88 6.01 -8.71
C SER A 54 33.55 6.52 -10.12
N LYS A 55 34.52 6.70 -11.02
CA LYS A 55 34.26 7.40 -12.30
C LYS A 55 33.33 6.66 -13.28
N ASN A 56 33.19 5.34 -13.17
CA ASN A 56 32.26 4.55 -14.01
C ASN A 56 31.08 3.97 -13.20
N GLN A 57 31.09 4.11 -11.87
CA GLN A 57 30.00 3.66 -10.98
C GLN A 57 29.12 4.80 -10.46
N GLU A 58 29.54 6.06 -10.59
CA GLU A 58 28.80 7.24 -10.11
C GLU A 58 27.36 7.32 -10.66
N ILE A 59 27.13 6.93 -11.91
CA ILE A 59 25.80 7.03 -12.54
C ILE A 59 24.82 5.95 -12.03
N GLN A 60 25.32 4.79 -11.56
CA GLN A 60 24.46 3.73 -11.00
C GLN A 60 24.37 3.77 -9.48
N HIS A 61 25.39 4.30 -8.79
CA HIS A 61 25.42 4.30 -7.33
C HIS A 61 24.65 5.48 -6.72
N GLU A 62 24.44 6.59 -7.45
CA GLU A 62 23.53 7.68 -7.02
C GLU A 62 22.07 7.21 -6.94
N LEU A 63 21.61 6.35 -7.85
CA LEU A 63 20.27 5.76 -7.79
C LEU A 63 20.10 4.80 -6.59
N SER A 64 21.15 4.04 -6.26
CA SER A 64 21.14 3.13 -5.09
C SER A 64 21.32 3.84 -3.75
N GLN A 65 21.87 5.06 -3.72
CA GLN A 65 21.96 5.87 -2.51
C GLN A 65 20.63 6.52 -2.13
N ASN A 66 19.70 6.69 -3.08
CA ASN A 66 18.32 7.07 -2.76
C ASN A 66 17.58 5.99 -1.95
N HIS A 67 17.98 4.71 -2.04
CA HIS A 67 17.49 3.64 -1.15
C HIS A 67 18.18 3.62 0.23
N LYS A 68 19.25 4.40 0.43
CA LYS A 68 19.94 4.53 1.73
C LYS A 68 19.56 5.80 2.49
N LEU A 69 18.65 6.60 1.95
CA LEU A 69 18.05 7.76 2.62
C LEU A 69 16.71 7.40 3.27
N GLU A 70 16.59 6.21 3.86
CA GLU A 70 15.42 5.86 4.68
C GLU A 70 15.65 6.38 6.10
N HIS A 71 15.46 7.68 6.31
CA HIS A 71 15.09 8.20 7.62
C HIS A 71 13.55 8.12 7.75
N SER A 72 13.11 7.51 8.85
CA SER A 72 11.73 7.39 9.35
C SER A 72 10.68 8.24 8.60
N GLN A 73 9.98 7.66 7.62
CA GLN A 73 8.86 8.31 6.93
C GLN A 73 7.67 8.67 7.86
N PHE A 74 7.61 8.09 9.08
CA PHE A 74 6.60 8.42 10.08
C PHE A 74 7.06 9.50 11.10
N ASN A 75 8.24 10.12 10.91
CA ASN A 75 8.66 11.26 11.73
C ASN A 75 8.26 12.57 11.04
N SER A 76 7.30 13.28 11.63
CA SER A 76 6.80 14.58 11.16
C SER A 76 7.82 15.73 11.16
N GLY A 77 9.03 15.50 11.67
CA GLY A 77 10.07 16.52 11.85
C GLY A 77 11.07 16.67 10.69
N ASP A 78 11.35 15.62 9.91
CA ASP A 78 12.47 15.59 8.95
C ASP A 78 12.05 15.37 7.47
N LEU A 79 10.77 15.03 7.24
CA LEU A 79 10.19 14.77 5.91
C LEU A 79 10.34 15.94 4.92
N PHE A 80 10.43 17.15 5.47
CA PHE A 80 10.45 18.43 4.77
C PHE A 80 11.81 18.79 4.14
N SER A 81 12.91 18.30 4.71
CA SER A 81 14.27 18.53 4.17
C SER A 81 14.51 17.68 2.92
N GLU A 82 13.91 16.48 2.88
CA GLU A 82 14.05 15.53 1.79
C GLU A 82 13.26 15.89 0.52
N ASP A 83 12.07 16.49 0.64
CA ASP A 83 11.28 16.90 -0.54
C ASP A 83 11.99 18.01 -1.33
N ILE A 84 12.73 18.86 -0.63
CA ILE A 84 13.59 19.88 -1.25
C ILE A 84 14.75 19.22 -2.00
N ILE A 85 15.43 18.25 -1.38
CA ILE A 85 16.55 17.51 -1.99
C ILE A 85 16.09 16.73 -3.22
N MET A 86 14.92 16.10 -3.16
CA MET A 86 14.35 15.38 -4.30
C MET A 86 14.01 16.29 -5.47
N ASN A 87 13.45 17.48 -5.20
CA ASN A 87 13.16 18.44 -6.26
C ASN A 87 14.42 19.04 -6.90
N ASP A 88 15.61 18.92 -6.28
CA ASP A 88 16.87 19.30 -6.93
C ASP A 88 17.28 18.32 -8.02
N GLN A 89 16.87 17.05 -7.94
CA GLN A 89 17.28 16.00 -8.88
C GLN A 89 16.91 16.32 -10.32
N ILE A 90 15.87 17.13 -10.57
CA ILE A 90 15.55 17.57 -11.93
C ILE A 90 16.68 18.41 -12.54
N ILE A 91 17.41 19.21 -11.76
CA ILE A 91 18.55 19.97 -12.29
C ILE A 91 19.65 19.01 -12.77
N ASP A 92 19.81 17.89 -12.08
CA ASP A 92 20.77 16.85 -12.41
C ASP A 92 20.33 16.09 -13.68
N ILE A 93 19.04 15.77 -13.77
CA ILE A 93 18.42 15.12 -14.94
C ILE A 93 18.57 16.00 -16.19
N LEU A 94 18.19 17.27 -16.11
CA LEU A 94 18.35 18.22 -17.23
C LEU A 94 19.83 18.41 -17.60
N SER A 95 20.74 18.06 -16.68
CA SER A 95 22.17 18.18 -16.89
C SER A 95 22.87 16.95 -17.50
N PHE A 96 22.16 15.86 -17.81
CA PHE A 96 22.79 14.68 -18.43
C PHE A 96 23.31 14.93 -19.86
N GLU A 97 24.27 14.10 -20.27
CA GLU A 97 24.84 14.09 -21.62
C GLU A 97 23.97 13.23 -22.58
N GLU A 98 23.37 12.14 -22.08
CA GLU A 98 22.55 11.22 -22.87
C GLU A 98 21.03 11.38 -22.64
N PRO A 99 20.23 11.62 -23.70
CA PRO A 99 18.77 11.77 -23.64
C PRO A 99 18.01 10.61 -22.98
N GLY A 100 18.40 9.37 -23.27
CA GLY A 100 17.71 8.18 -22.75
C GLY A 100 17.88 7.99 -21.24
N ASN A 101 18.94 8.55 -20.66
CA ASN A 101 19.15 8.54 -19.21
C ASN A 101 18.30 9.61 -18.51
N MET A 102 17.96 10.70 -19.21
CA MET A 102 17.09 11.75 -18.67
C MET A 102 15.68 11.24 -18.40
N LEU A 103 15.06 10.57 -19.38
CA LEU A 103 13.70 10.03 -19.25
C LEU A 103 13.63 8.96 -18.15
N ARG A 104 14.61 8.05 -18.10
CA ARG A 104 14.66 7.02 -17.06
C ARG A 104 14.80 7.60 -15.65
N ALA A 105 15.71 8.56 -15.46
CA ALA A 105 15.85 9.21 -14.16
C ALA A 105 14.63 10.05 -13.78
N LEU A 106 13.89 10.59 -14.76
CA LEU A 106 12.62 11.27 -14.52
C LEU A 106 11.54 10.29 -14.04
N GLU A 107 11.48 9.09 -14.63
CA GLU A 107 10.61 8.01 -14.15
C GLU A 107 10.96 7.63 -12.70
N ASP A 108 12.23 7.45 -12.36
CA ASP A 108 12.63 7.12 -10.98
C ASP A 108 12.23 8.22 -9.99
N LEU A 109 12.43 9.49 -10.37
CA LEU A 109 11.97 10.66 -9.61
C LEU A 109 10.45 10.71 -9.46
N GLU A 110 9.69 10.27 -10.46
CA GLU A 110 8.23 10.17 -10.40
C GLU A 110 7.77 9.19 -9.32
N VAL A 111 8.31 7.97 -9.29
CA VAL A 111 7.95 6.96 -8.29
C VAL A 111 8.33 7.41 -6.89
N ALA A 112 9.51 7.99 -6.72
CA ALA A 112 9.92 8.53 -5.43
C ALA A 112 9.00 9.68 -4.97
N SER A 113 8.59 10.57 -5.89
CA SER A 113 7.67 11.67 -5.58
C SER A 113 6.27 11.18 -5.20
N LEU A 114 5.74 10.18 -5.91
CA LEU A 114 4.45 9.57 -5.60
C LEU A 114 4.49 8.88 -4.22
N THR A 115 5.57 8.17 -3.91
CA THR A 115 5.72 7.46 -2.63
C THR A 115 5.73 8.43 -1.46
N ARG A 116 6.46 9.55 -1.58
CA ARG A 116 6.46 10.60 -0.55
C ARG A 116 5.09 11.27 -0.42
N ALA A 117 4.42 11.55 -1.54
CA ALA A 117 3.08 12.12 -1.51
C ALA A 117 2.05 11.20 -0.80
N ASP A 118 2.15 9.88 -0.96
CA ASP A 118 1.33 8.93 -0.19
C ASP A 118 1.62 9.02 1.32
N ALA A 119 2.89 9.11 1.71
CA ALA A 119 3.28 9.27 3.13
C ALA A 119 2.78 10.59 3.74
N ASP A 120 2.92 11.71 3.01
CA ASP A 120 2.42 13.03 3.43
C ASP A 120 0.90 13.01 3.65
N LEU A 121 0.17 12.40 2.71
CA LEU A 121 -1.29 12.28 2.80
C LEU A 121 -1.72 11.38 3.98
N GLU A 122 -0.97 10.32 4.28
CA GLU A 122 -1.26 9.48 5.45
C GLU A 122 -1.00 10.19 6.78
N ALA A 123 0.07 10.99 6.84
CA ALA A 123 0.36 11.83 8.00
C ALA A 123 -0.74 12.87 8.23
N GLN A 124 -1.18 13.55 7.16
CA GLN A 124 -2.31 14.50 7.20
C GLN A 124 -3.61 13.82 7.63
N ARG A 125 -3.93 12.66 7.05
CA ARG A 125 -5.11 11.86 7.42
C ARG A 125 -5.12 11.51 8.90
N THR A 126 -4.00 10.98 9.40
CA THR A 126 -3.84 10.62 10.82
C THR A 126 -4.03 11.84 11.72
N GLN A 127 -3.45 12.98 11.35
CA GLN A 127 -3.59 14.22 12.11
C GLN A 127 -5.04 14.71 12.14
N ILE A 128 -5.71 14.77 10.98
CA ILE A 128 -7.12 15.16 10.86
C ILE A 128 -8.00 14.24 11.72
N CYS A 129 -7.82 12.92 11.64
CA CYS A 129 -8.58 11.97 12.45
C CYS A 129 -8.41 12.21 13.96
N LYS A 130 -7.17 12.44 14.43
CA LYS A 130 -6.91 12.71 15.86
C LYS A 130 -7.55 14.02 16.33
N GLU A 131 -7.43 15.07 15.53
CA GLU A 131 -8.00 16.38 15.85
C GLU A 131 -9.53 16.34 15.87
N VAL A 132 -10.15 15.67 14.88
CA VAL A 132 -11.59 15.46 14.83
C VAL A 132 -12.09 14.69 16.05
N ILE A 133 -11.42 13.59 16.44
CA ILE A 133 -11.78 12.85 17.67
C ILE A 133 -11.74 13.79 18.89
N GLY A 134 -10.70 14.63 18.99
CA GLY A 134 -10.60 15.64 20.05
C GLY A 134 -11.75 16.67 20.00
N MET A 135 -12.12 17.15 18.82
CA MET A 135 -13.25 18.07 18.63
C MET A 135 -14.59 17.43 19.00
N MET A 136 -14.80 16.17 18.62
CA MET A 136 -16.01 15.42 18.97
C MET A 136 -16.17 15.29 20.49
N LEU A 137 -15.10 14.98 21.21
CA LEU A 137 -15.14 14.90 22.68
C LEU A 137 -15.45 16.28 23.32
N LYS A 138 -14.90 17.37 22.78
CA LYS A 138 -15.25 18.73 23.22
C LYS A 138 -16.71 19.09 22.94
N ASN A 139 -17.25 18.69 21.80
CA ASN A 139 -18.66 18.90 21.45
C ASN A 139 -19.60 18.15 22.43
N MET A 140 -19.17 17.01 22.98
CA MET A 140 -19.91 16.30 24.04
C MET A 140 -19.95 17.10 25.36
N VAL A 141 -18.89 17.86 25.68
CA VAL A 141 -18.88 18.75 26.85
C VAL A 141 -19.86 19.90 26.66
N LEU A 142 -19.88 20.50 25.46
CA LEU A 142 -20.73 21.64 25.14
C LEU A 142 -22.21 21.27 25.03
N SER A 143 -22.51 20.02 24.68
CA SER A 143 -23.87 19.46 24.71
C SER A 143 -24.28 18.91 26.09
N HIS A 144 -23.48 19.14 27.13
CA HIS A 144 -23.71 18.67 28.51
C HIS A 144 -23.81 17.15 28.67
N ASN A 145 -23.34 16.38 27.69
CA ASN A 145 -23.33 14.92 27.71
C ASN A 145 -22.05 14.33 28.33
N LEU A 146 -21.03 15.15 28.55
CA LEU A 146 -19.75 14.76 29.15
C LEU A 146 -19.23 15.86 30.10
N PHE A 147 -18.70 15.47 31.26
CA PHE A 147 -18.08 16.44 32.16
C PHE A 147 -16.68 16.87 31.68
N PRO A 148 -16.28 18.15 31.83
CA PRO A 148 -14.99 18.64 31.34
C PRO A 148 -13.76 17.88 31.89
N HIS A 149 -13.81 17.42 33.14
CA HIS A 149 -12.70 16.66 33.73
C HIS A 149 -12.61 15.23 33.16
N VAL A 150 -13.74 14.64 32.76
CA VAL A 150 -13.80 13.33 32.10
C VAL A 150 -13.30 13.45 30.65
N GLU A 151 -13.68 14.50 29.93
CA GLU A 151 -13.13 14.80 28.59
C GLU A 151 -11.61 14.87 28.63
N LYS A 152 -11.03 15.66 29.54
CA LYS A 152 -9.56 15.77 29.68
C LYS A 152 -8.89 14.42 29.94
N LYS A 153 -9.51 13.56 30.76
CA LYS A 153 -9.01 12.22 31.08
C LYS A 153 -9.05 11.32 29.83
N ILE A 154 -10.18 11.25 29.14
CA ILE A 154 -10.36 10.46 27.91
C ILE A 154 -9.39 10.96 26.82
N SER A 155 -9.31 12.28 26.60
CA SER A 155 -8.38 12.91 25.66
C SER A 155 -6.91 12.60 25.97
N SER A 156 -6.52 12.53 27.25
CA SER A 156 -5.16 12.12 27.65
C SER A 156 -4.88 10.65 27.32
N ILE A 157 -5.85 9.76 27.55
CA ILE A 157 -5.73 8.34 27.20
C ILE A 157 -5.59 8.17 25.69
N PHE A 158 -6.39 8.88 24.90
CA PHE A 158 -6.27 8.89 23.44
C PHE A 158 -4.88 9.30 22.98
N LYS A 159 -4.36 10.44 23.47
CA LYS A 159 -3.00 10.90 23.13
C LYS A 159 -1.95 9.83 23.43
N LYS A 160 -2.03 9.18 24.60
CA LYS A 160 -1.09 8.10 24.96
C LYS A 160 -1.19 6.90 24.04
N ARG A 161 -2.41 6.48 23.69
CA ARG A 161 -2.66 5.32 22.80
C ARG A 161 -2.21 5.62 21.37
N PHE A 162 -2.49 6.80 20.84
CA PHE A 162 -2.05 7.21 19.52
C PHE A 162 -0.53 7.28 19.42
N LEU A 163 0.16 7.85 20.42
CA LEU A 163 1.63 7.88 20.45
C LEU A 163 2.24 6.47 20.50
N ALA A 164 1.63 5.56 21.27
CA ALA A 164 2.08 4.17 21.32
C ALA A 164 1.91 3.47 19.97
N MET A 165 0.74 3.63 19.33
CA MET A 165 0.46 3.10 17.99
C MET A 165 1.45 3.64 16.95
N GLU A 166 1.72 4.94 16.93
CA GLU A 166 2.70 5.52 15.99
C GLU A 166 4.10 4.94 16.17
N LYS A 167 4.51 4.72 17.43
CA LYS A 167 5.78 4.08 17.73
C LYS A 167 5.81 2.62 17.27
N GLU A 168 4.74 1.86 17.50
CA GLU A 168 4.63 0.47 17.06
C GLU A 168 4.67 0.35 15.52
N ILE A 169 3.97 1.24 14.81
CA ILE A 169 4.00 1.30 13.34
C ILE A 169 5.41 1.65 12.84
N GLN A 170 6.09 2.59 13.47
CA GLN A 170 7.47 2.95 13.12
C GLN A 170 8.45 1.80 13.38
N GLU A 171 8.35 1.10 14.51
CA GLU A 171 9.17 -0.07 14.83
C GLU A 171 8.90 -1.24 13.87
N GLU A 172 7.64 -1.43 13.44
CA GLU A 172 7.28 -2.43 12.42
C GLU A 172 7.80 -2.05 11.03
N TYR A 173 7.73 -0.77 10.68
CA TYR A 173 8.30 -0.23 9.46
C TYR A 173 9.80 -0.54 9.37
N GLU A 174 10.58 -0.13 10.39
CA GLU A 174 12.03 -0.37 10.42
C GLU A 174 12.36 -1.86 10.32
N ARG A 175 11.64 -2.72 11.05
CA ARG A 175 11.81 -4.18 10.95
C ARG A 175 11.53 -4.71 9.54
N LYS A 176 10.43 -4.27 8.91
CA LYS A 176 10.06 -4.72 7.56
C LYS A 176 11.07 -4.25 6.50
N MET A 177 11.49 -2.98 6.55
CA MET A 177 12.46 -2.44 5.59
C MET A 177 13.79 -3.18 5.66
N VAL A 178 14.30 -3.47 6.86
CA VAL A 178 15.54 -4.23 7.02
C VAL A 178 15.40 -5.66 6.50
N ALA A 179 14.29 -6.34 6.82
CA ALA A 179 14.04 -7.71 6.36
C ALA A 179 13.92 -7.79 4.83
N LEU A 180 13.12 -6.91 4.21
CA LEU A 180 12.95 -6.84 2.76
C LEU A 180 14.26 -6.47 2.06
N THR A 181 15.02 -5.52 2.60
CA THR A 181 16.34 -5.17 2.07
C THR A 181 17.27 -6.38 2.04
N ALA A 182 17.30 -7.17 3.11
CA ALA A 182 18.11 -8.39 3.16
C ALA A 182 17.63 -9.46 2.15
N GLU A 183 16.32 -9.64 2.01
CA GLU A 183 15.72 -10.57 1.06
C GLU A 183 16.00 -10.18 -0.39
N CYS A 184 15.75 -8.92 -0.76
CA CYS A 184 16.02 -8.38 -2.10
C CYS A 184 17.51 -8.43 -2.45
N ASN A 185 18.40 -8.12 -1.50
CA ASN A 185 19.85 -8.23 -1.72
C ASN A 185 20.28 -9.68 -1.96
N LEU A 186 19.70 -10.63 -1.21
CA LEU A 186 19.96 -12.05 -1.40
C LEU A 186 19.44 -12.56 -2.75
N GLU A 187 18.22 -12.17 -3.14
CA GLU A 187 17.62 -12.51 -4.43
C GLU A 187 18.46 -11.94 -5.58
N THR A 188 18.83 -10.67 -5.49
CA THR A 188 19.68 -9.98 -6.46
C THR A 188 21.01 -10.70 -6.60
N LYS A 189 21.68 -11.01 -5.49
CA LYS A 189 22.94 -11.77 -5.51
C LYS A 189 22.78 -13.12 -6.21
N LYS A 190 21.77 -13.92 -5.83
CA LYS A 190 21.52 -15.25 -6.43
C LYS A 190 21.26 -15.17 -7.94
N LYS A 191 20.40 -14.26 -8.38
CA LYS A 191 20.06 -14.11 -9.81
C LYS A 191 21.23 -13.58 -10.63
N MET A 192 21.99 -12.63 -10.09
CA MET A 192 23.19 -12.10 -10.74
C MET A 192 24.32 -13.14 -10.82
N GLU A 193 24.51 -13.96 -9.78
CA GLU A 193 25.47 -15.07 -9.79
C GLU A 193 25.09 -16.13 -10.83
N ALA A 194 23.81 -16.50 -10.90
CA ALA A 194 23.32 -17.44 -11.92
C ALA A 194 23.54 -16.89 -13.34
N GLN A 195 23.28 -15.60 -13.57
CA GLN A 195 23.55 -14.97 -14.87
C GLN A 195 25.05 -14.92 -15.20
N CYS A 196 25.91 -14.65 -14.21
CA CYS A 196 27.36 -14.69 -14.38
C CYS A 196 27.88 -16.09 -14.69
N GLN A 197 27.29 -17.13 -14.10
CA GLN A 197 27.62 -18.53 -14.42
C GLN A 197 27.21 -18.89 -15.86
N LYS A 198 26.01 -18.49 -16.29
CA LYS A 198 25.56 -18.66 -17.69
C LYS A 198 26.49 -17.98 -18.68
N ALA A 199 26.86 -16.72 -18.42
CA ALA A 199 27.78 -15.96 -19.27
C ALA A 199 29.17 -16.60 -19.34
N ARG A 200 29.67 -17.15 -18.22
CA ARG A 200 30.95 -17.90 -18.19
C ARG A 200 30.88 -19.16 -19.04
N ALA A 201 29.84 -19.97 -18.89
CA ALA A 201 29.65 -21.17 -19.70
C ALA A 201 29.58 -20.84 -21.21
N ALA A 202 28.83 -19.81 -21.59
CA ALA A 202 28.74 -19.35 -22.97
C ALA A 202 30.09 -18.84 -23.52
N ASN A 203 30.89 -18.17 -22.68
CA ASN A 203 32.24 -17.72 -23.06
C ASN A 203 33.22 -18.89 -23.21
N GLU A 204 33.15 -19.91 -22.35
CA GLU A 204 33.96 -21.12 -22.45
C GLU A 204 33.62 -21.89 -23.75
N GLU A 205 32.34 -22.06 -24.06
CA GLU A 205 31.88 -22.66 -25.33
C GLU A 205 32.36 -21.85 -26.56
N ALA A 206 32.27 -20.52 -26.47
CA ALA A 206 32.76 -19.63 -27.53
C ALA A 206 34.28 -19.76 -27.72
N GLU A 207 35.05 -19.87 -26.64
CA GLU A 207 36.51 -20.03 -26.69
C GLU A 207 36.93 -21.34 -27.37
N GLU A 208 36.22 -22.44 -27.10
CA GLU A 208 36.44 -23.71 -27.79
C GLU A 208 36.16 -23.63 -29.30
N LEU A 209 35.12 -22.89 -29.70
CA LEU A 209 34.79 -22.66 -31.11
C LEU A 209 35.85 -21.78 -31.81
N MET A 210 36.42 -20.80 -31.10
CA MET A 210 37.38 -19.84 -31.63
C MET A 210 38.80 -20.41 -31.78
N LYS A 211 39.19 -21.46 -31.04
CA LYS A 211 40.53 -22.12 -31.14
C LYS A 211 40.89 -22.60 -32.55
N LYS A 212 39.94 -22.67 -33.49
CA LYS A 212 40.11 -23.23 -34.85
C LYS A 212 39.87 -22.21 -35.98
N ILE A 213 39.83 -20.90 -35.68
CA ILE A 213 39.40 -19.84 -36.62
C ILE A 213 40.39 -18.64 -36.60
N ASN A 214 40.47 -17.87 -37.69
CA ASN A 214 41.25 -16.62 -37.79
C ASN A 214 40.80 -15.56 -36.76
N GLU A 215 41.73 -14.71 -36.30
CA GLU A 215 41.51 -13.75 -35.20
C GLU A 215 40.40 -12.72 -35.46
N LYS A 216 40.30 -12.14 -36.67
CA LYS A 216 39.35 -11.05 -36.97
C LYS A 216 37.86 -11.43 -36.78
N PRO A 217 37.33 -12.51 -37.38
CA PRO A 217 35.95 -12.94 -37.16
C PRO A 217 35.70 -13.47 -35.72
N ALA A 218 36.72 -13.97 -35.04
CA ALA A 218 36.62 -14.39 -33.64
C ALA A 218 36.42 -13.18 -32.69
N VAL A 219 37.14 -12.07 -32.92
CA VAL A 219 36.99 -10.82 -32.16
C VAL A 219 35.60 -10.21 -32.36
N GLU A 220 35.08 -10.19 -33.58
CA GLU A 220 33.74 -9.67 -33.87
C GLU A 220 32.63 -10.49 -33.17
N TYR A 221 32.75 -11.81 -33.16
CA TYR A 221 31.83 -12.69 -32.44
C TYR A 221 31.87 -12.47 -30.93
N ARG A 222 33.07 -12.37 -30.34
CA ARG A 222 33.26 -12.08 -28.92
C ARG A 222 32.66 -10.74 -28.52
N ASN A 223 32.87 -9.70 -29.31
CA ASN A 223 32.29 -8.38 -29.06
C ASN A 223 30.76 -8.39 -29.06
N LEU A 224 30.13 -9.17 -29.95
CA LEU A 224 28.67 -9.33 -29.97
C LEU A 224 28.17 -10.14 -28.77
N LEU A 225 28.87 -11.20 -28.39
CA LEU A 225 28.53 -12.00 -27.21
C LEU A 225 28.63 -11.17 -25.93
N ASP A 226 29.72 -10.40 -25.77
CA ASP A 226 29.90 -9.49 -24.63
C ASP A 226 28.84 -8.39 -24.60
N ARG A 227 28.41 -7.88 -25.77
CA ARG A 227 27.31 -6.92 -25.87
C ARG A 227 26.00 -7.54 -25.41
N LEU A 228 25.67 -8.76 -25.84
CA LEU A 228 24.47 -9.46 -25.43
C LEU A 228 24.48 -9.71 -23.90
N HIS A 229 25.59 -10.19 -23.34
CA HIS A 229 25.72 -10.40 -21.89
C HIS A 229 25.54 -9.11 -21.08
N ARG A 230 26.06 -7.97 -21.57
CA ARG A 230 25.83 -6.66 -20.93
C ARG A 230 24.35 -6.28 -20.94
N LEU A 231 23.67 -6.45 -22.08
CA LEU A 231 22.24 -6.17 -22.21
C LEU A 231 21.40 -7.06 -21.30
N ASP A 232 21.67 -8.37 -21.25
CA ASP A 232 21.03 -9.32 -20.34
C ASP A 232 21.22 -8.89 -18.87
N GLN A 233 22.45 -8.50 -18.52
CA GLN A 233 22.79 -8.10 -17.15
C GLN A 233 22.09 -6.80 -16.75
N ASP A 234 22.09 -5.79 -17.61
CA ASP A 234 21.44 -4.51 -17.34
C ASP A 234 19.92 -4.65 -17.26
N HIS A 235 19.33 -5.48 -18.12
CA HIS A 235 17.90 -5.79 -18.05
C HIS A 235 17.54 -6.54 -16.76
N LEU A 236 18.31 -7.58 -16.39
CA LEU A 236 18.08 -8.31 -15.15
C LEU A 236 18.19 -7.41 -13.92
N LYS A 237 19.18 -6.51 -13.88
CA LYS A 237 19.32 -5.51 -12.80
C LYS A 237 18.08 -4.62 -12.71
N ARG A 238 17.57 -4.11 -13.84
CA ARG A 238 16.36 -3.26 -13.87
C ARG A 238 15.13 -4.01 -13.36
N PHE A 239 14.92 -5.22 -13.84
CA PHE A 239 13.81 -6.06 -13.38
C PHE A 239 13.87 -6.29 -11.86
N LEU A 240 15.06 -6.56 -11.32
CA LEU A 240 15.25 -6.76 -9.88
C LEU A 240 15.03 -5.50 -9.06
N LEU A 241 15.44 -4.34 -9.57
CA LEU A 241 15.19 -3.05 -8.93
C LEU A 241 13.69 -2.75 -8.84
N VAL A 242 12.96 -2.90 -9.95
CA VAL A 242 11.50 -2.68 -9.99
C VAL A 242 10.75 -3.66 -9.09
N LYS A 243 11.20 -4.93 -9.04
CA LYS A 243 10.69 -5.93 -8.07
C LYS A 243 10.90 -5.50 -6.62
N GLN A 244 12.06 -4.95 -6.31
CA GLN A 244 12.37 -4.45 -4.97
C GLN A 244 11.46 -3.25 -4.61
N GLU A 245 11.26 -2.30 -5.54
CA GLU A 245 10.31 -1.21 -5.38
C GLU A 245 8.89 -1.71 -5.11
N GLU A 246 8.44 -2.74 -5.82
CA GLU A 246 7.13 -3.38 -5.60
C GLU A 246 7.00 -3.93 -4.16
N TYR A 247 8.01 -4.65 -3.67
CA TYR A 247 7.97 -5.20 -2.31
C TYR A 247 7.91 -4.10 -1.26
N PHE A 248 8.69 -3.02 -1.42
CA PHE A 248 8.64 -1.89 -0.52
C PHE A 248 7.29 -1.18 -0.57
N ALA A 249 6.79 -0.84 -1.76
CA ALA A 249 5.50 -0.18 -1.94
C ALA A 249 4.35 -0.98 -1.32
N LYS A 250 4.37 -2.31 -1.47
CA LYS A 250 3.40 -3.21 -0.83
C LYS A 250 3.48 -3.14 0.69
N ALA A 251 4.69 -3.13 1.26
CA ALA A 251 4.88 -3.03 2.71
C ALA A 251 4.43 -1.66 3.25
N TYR A 252 4.78 -0.56 2.58
CA TYR A 252 4.30 0.79 2.91
C TYR A 252 2.78 0.84 2.93
N ARG A 253 2.14 0.32 1.87
CA ARG A 253 0.69 0.26 1.75
C ARG A 253 0.06 -0.53 2.90
N GLN A 254 0.61 -1.69 3.25
CA GLN A 254 0.12 -2.51 4.36
C GLN A 254 0.24 -1.80 5.72
N LEU A 255 1.34 -1.07 5.96
CA LEU A 255 1.54 -0.32 7.20
C LEU A 255 0.55 0.85 7.32
N ALA A 256 0.33 1.61 6.25
CA ALA A 256 -0.67 2.68 6.22
C ALA A 256 -2.08 2.13 6.54
N VAL A 257 -2.45 1.01 5.91
CA VAL A 257 -3.72 0.32 6.22
C VAL A 257 -3.80 -0.11 7.69
N THR A 258 -2.71 -0.64 8.24
CA THR A 258 -2.67 -1.09 9.63
C THR A 258 -2.84 0.08 10.58
N GLN A 259 -2.16 1.20 10.33
CA GLN A 259 -2.30 2.44 11.09
C GLN A 259 -3.76 2.95 11.09
N ARG A 260 -4.42 2.97 9.94
CA ARG A 260 -5.85 3.35 9.84
C ARG A 260 -6.75 2.43 10.66
N LYS A 261 -6.55 1.11 10.58
CA LYS A 261 -7.29 0.12 11.37
C LYS A 261 -7.10 0.30 12.87
N GLU A 262 -5.87 0.56 13.30
CA GLU A 262 -5.55 0.79 14.71
C GLU A 262 -6.16 2.10 15.23
N LEU A 263 -6.22 3.16 14.41
CA LEU A 263 -6.94 4.40 14.77
C LEU A 263 -8.40 4.13 15.11
N HIS A 264 -9.11 3.37 14.25
CA HIS A 264 -10.49 2.96 14.52
C HIS A 264 -10.57 2.09 15.77
N THR A 265 -9.69 1.10 15.90
CA THR A 265 -9.68 0.18 17.05
C THR A 265 -9.47 0.91 18.37
N ILE A 266 -8.57 1.89 18.42
CA ILE A 266 -8.36 2.74 19.60
C ILE A 266 -9.62 3.53 19.92
N PHE A 267 -10.27 4.14 18.93
CA PHE A 267 -11.52 4.88 19.13
C PHE A 267 -12.61 4.01 19.76
N PHE A 268 -12.99 2.92 19.10
CA PHE A 268 -14.04 2.04 19.59
C PHE A 268 -13.70 1.44 20.96
N ALA A 269 -12.46 0.98 21.16
CA ALA A 269 -12.04 0.45 22.46
C ALA A 269 -12.10 1.48 23.59
N GLN A 270 -11.74 2.75 23.33
CA GLN A 270 -11.83 3.78 24.38
C GLN A 270 -13.28 4.13 24.72
N ILE A 271 -14.17 4.20 23.73
CA ILE A 271 -15.59 4.47 23.99
C ILE A 271 -16.21 3.33 24.80
N THR A 272 -16.02 2.08 24.39
CA THR A 272 -16.53 0.91 25.13
C THR A 272 -16.01 0.88 26.56
N ASN A 273 -14.71 1.14 26.77
CA ASN A 273 -14.12 1.19 28.10
C ASN A 273 -14.68 2.32 28.97
N ALA A 274 -14.96 3.49 28.39
CA ALA A 274 -15.56 4.62 29.11
C ALA A 274 -17.01 4.30 29.52
N THR A 275 -17.77 3.61 28.67
CA THR A 275 -19.13 3.14 28.98
C THR A 275 -19.14 2.09 30.09
N LEU A 276 -18.25 1.08 30.01
CA LEU A 276 -18.15 0.03 31.04
C LEU A 276 -17.73 0.57 32.41
N LYS A 277 -16.92 1.64 32.45
CA LYS A 277 -16.52 2.32 33.69
C LYS A 277 -17.57 3.30 34.22
N GLY A 278 -18.68 3.49 33.51
CA GLY A 278 -19.72 4.46 33.85
C GLY A 278 -19.29 5.92 33.67
N GLU A 279 -18.16 6.18 33.00
CA GLU A 279 -17.64 7.52 32.72
C GLU A 279 -18.43 8.20 31.58
N LEU A 280 -19.03 7.41 30.70
CA LEU A 280 -19.85 7.85 29.57
C LEU A 280 -21.20 7.11 29.58
N LYS A 281 -22.32 7.85 29.50
CA LYS A 281 -23.67 7.25 29.40
C LYS A 281 -23.82 6.46 28.09
N LEU A 282 -24.65 5.43 28.09
CA LEU A 282 -24.86 4.56 26.93
C LEU A 282 -25.41 5.34 25.72
N GLU A 283 -26.40 6.20 25.93
CA GLU A 283 -26.99 7.03 24.88
C GLU A 283 -25.96 8.00 24.28
N ALA A 284 -25.13 8.61 25.15
CA ALA A 284 -24.06 9.49 24.73
C ALA A 284 -22.97 8.76 23.91
N ALA A 285 -22.66 7.52 24.28
CA ALA A 285 -21.75 6.65 23.53
C ALA A 285 -22.31 6.31 22.14
N LYS A 286 -23.61 5.97 22.04
CA LYS A 286 -24.27 5.69 20.76
C LYS A 286 -24.21 6.90 19.81
N THR A 287 -24.61 8.08 20.30
CA THR A 287 -24.54 9.33 19.51
C THR A 287 -23.11 9.64 19.07
N LEU A 288 -22.12 9.41 19.94
CA LEU A 288 -20.72 9.66 19.61
C LEU A 288 -20.20 8.71 18.51
N VAL A 289 -20.53 7.42 18.57
CA VAL A 289 -20.10 6.45 17.55
C VAL A 289 -20.80 6.68 16.20
N GLU A 290 -22.08 7.06 16.22
CA GLU A 290 -22.81 7.46 15.00
C GLU A 290 -22.20 8.71 14.37
N GLY A 291 -21.96 9.74 15.18
CA GLY A 291 -21.29 10.95 14.75
C GLY A 291 -19.91 10.65 14.16
N TYR A 292 -19.14 9.78 14.81
CA TYR A 292 -17.81 9.38 14.35
C TYR A 292 -17.89 8.70 12.99
N SER A 293 -18.83 7.78 12.81
CA SER A 293 -18.97 7.04 11.55
C SER A 293 -19.36 7.95 10.39
N LYS A 294 -20.22 8.93 10.64
CA LYS A 294 -20.59 9.94 9.65
C LYS A 294 -19.38 10.81 9.27
N ILE A 295 -18.70 11.36 10.26
CA ILE A 295 -17.54 12.24 10.05
C ILE A 295 -16.39 11.48 9.40
N GLN A 296 -16.18 10.20 9.73
CA GLN A 296 -15.18 9.39 9.06
C GLN A 296 -15.45 9.32 7.55
N GLY A 297 -16.71 9.17 7.14
CA GLY A 297 -17.09 9.24 5.72
C GLY A 297 -16.77 10.60 5.07
N ASP A 298 -16.90 11.70 5.81
CA ASP A 298 -16.53 13.04 5.33
C ASP A 298 -15.00 13.21 5.25
N ILE A 299 -14.23 12.62 6.18
CA ILE A 299 -12.76 12.56 6.13
C ILE A 299 -12.31 11.74 4.93
N GLU A 300 -12.93 10.58 4.68
CA GLU A 300 -12.63 9.77 3.49
C GLU A 300 -12.87 10.54 2.20
N GLU A 301 -14.00 11.25 2.06
CA GLU A 301 -14.27 12.07 0.87
C GLU A 301 -13.28 13.22 0.70
N LEU A 302 -12.83 13.82 1.81
CA LEU A 302 -11.75 14.82 1.80
C LEU A 302 -10.44 14.20 1.30
N MET A 303 -10.05 13.04 1.84
CA MET A 303 -8.81 12.36 1.44
C MET A 303 -8.86 11.90 -0.02
N ASP A 304 -10.01 11.41 -0.49
CA ASP A 304 -10.25 11.04 -1.89
C ASP A 304 -10.02 12.24 -2.83
N PHE A 305 -10.52 13.42 -2.45
CA PHE A 305 -10.28 14.66 -3.19
C PHE A 305 -8.81 15.07 -3.18
N LEU A 306 -8.15 15.05 -2.01
CA LEU A 306 -6.75 15.44 -1.87
C LEU A 306 -5.81 14.50 -2.65
N GLN A 307 -6.07 13.18 -2.61
CA GLN A 307 -5.36 12.18 -3.40
C GLN A 307 -5.52 12.45 -4.91
N ALA A 308 -6.76 12.63 -5.38
CA ALA A 308 -7.02 12.89 -6.80
C ALA A 308 -6.36 14.21 -7.27
N SER A 309 -6.45 15.27 -6.46
CA SER A 309 -5.79 16.55 -6.73
C SER A 309 -4.27 16.41 -6.78
N ARG A 310 -3.67 15.73 -5.78
CA ARG A 310 -2.22 15.50 -5.73
C ARG A 310 -1.75 14.67 -6.92
N LYS A 311 -2.49 13.63 -7.32
CA LYS A 311 -2.22 12.84 -8.53
C LYS A 311 -2.21 13.70 -9.78
N TYR A 312 -3.22 14.55 -9.96
CA TYR A 312 -3.33 15.46 -11.10
C TYR A 312 -2.11 16.40 -11.19
N HIS A 313 -1.77 17.05 -10.08
CA HIS A 313 -0.67 17.99 -10.01
C HIS A 313 0.69 17.35 -10.27
N LEU A 314 0.95 16.19 -9.66
CA LEU A 314 2.18 15.43 -9.91
C LEU A 314 2.28 14.99 -11.37
N ASN A 315 1.22 14.39 -11.94
CA ASN A 315 1.23 13.98 -13.35
C ASN A 315 1.45 15.18 -14.29
N ARG A 316 0.81 16.32 -14.01
CA ARG A 316 1.02 17.56 -14.78
C ARG A 316 2.48 18.02 -14.72
N ARG A 317 3.10 17.97 -13.54
CA ARG A 317 4.52 18.29 -13.36
C ARG A 317 5.42 17.36 -14.16
N PHE A 318 5.17 16.05 -14.14
CA PHE A 318 5.98 15.09 -14.90
C PHE A 318 5.81 15.24 -16.41
N SER A 319 4.59 15.43 -16.91
CA SER A 319 4.37 15.74 -18.34
C SER A 319 5.05 17.04 -18.76
N TYR A 320 5.09 18.05 -17.88
CA TYR A 320 5.84 19.28 -18.15
C TYR A 320 7.35 19.04 -18.20
N ARG A 321 7.90 18.24 -17.29
CA ARG A 321 9.32 17.87 -17.28
C ARG A 321 9.72 17.02 -18.49
N GLU A 322 8.86 16.12 -18.96
CA GLU A 322 9.04 15.38 -20.22
C GLU A 322 9.11 16.33 -21.43
N TYR A 323 8.21 17.34 -21.46
CA TYR A 323 8.25 18.41 -22.44
C TYR A 323 9.58 19.19 -22.38
N LEU A 324 10.06 19.58 -21.20
CA LEU A 324 11.33 20.28 -21.03
C LEU A 324 12.52 19.44 -21.51
N ILE A 325 12.55 18.14 -21.20
CA ILE A 325 13.59 17.22 -21.69
C ILE A 325 13.57 17.18 -23.22
N SER A 326 12.40 17.05 -23.83
CA SER A 326 12.25 17.07 -25.30
C SER A 326 12.79 18.37 -25.90
N LYS A 327 12.45 19.52 -25.30
CA LYS A 327 12.95 20.85 -25.69
C LYS A 327 14.48 20.96 -25.59
N ILE A 328 15.09 20.39 -24.55
CA ILE A 328 16.55 20.35 -24.39
C ILE A 328 17.21 19.46 -25.45
N GLN A 329 16.62 18.30 -25.77
CA GLN A 329 17.10 17.41 -26.83
C GLN A 329 17.08 18.10 -28.20
N LEU A 330 15.99 18.80 -28.51
CA LEU A 330 15.84 19.63 -29.69
C LEU A 330 16.98 20.66 -29.80
N ARG A 331 17.24 21.41 -28.74
CA ARG A 331 18.34 22.40 -28.68
C ARG A 331 19.73 21.78 -28.84
N HIS A 332 19.98 20.63 -28.20
CA HIS A 332 21.25 19.91 -28.38
C HIS A 332 21.46 19.45 -29.82
N SER A 333 20.41 18.95 -30.48
CA SER A 333 20.48 18.56 -31.89
C SER A 333 20.74 19.76 -32.81
N HIS A 334 20.08 20.89 -32.55
CA HIS A 334 20.27 22.15 -33.27
C HIS A 334 21.72 22.65 -33.15
N VAL A 335 22.26 22.68 -31.93
CA VAL A 335 23.63 23.13 -31.65
C VAL A 335 24.68 22.21 -32.28
N SER A 336 24.49 20.89 -32.17
CA SER A 336 25.37 19.92 -32.82
C SER A 336 25.37 20.10 -34.34
N ALA A 337 24.21 20.35 -34.95
CA ALA A 337 24.09 20.62 -36.39
C ALA A 337 24.83 21.90 -36.80
N LEU A 338 24.73 22.99 -36.02
CA LEU A 338 25.46 24.24 -36.29
C LEU A 338 26.98 24.09 -36.17
N ILE A 339 27.46 23.44 -35.11
CA ILE A 339 28.89 23.19 -34.89
C ILE A 339 29.46 22.32 -36.01
N ASN A 340 28.73 21.28 -36.41
CA ASN A 340 29.15 20.42 -37.51
C ASN A 340 29.12 21.15 -38.85
N ALA A 341 28.12 22.00 -39.11
CA ALA A 341 28.07 22.83 -40.31
C ALA A 341 29.24 23.82 -40.37
N ALA A 342 29.58 24.49 -39.27
CA ALA A 342 30.73 25.38 -39.20
C ALA A 342 32.06 24.64 -39.44
N ALA A 343 32.22 23.45 -38.85
CA ALA A 343 33.39 22.60 -39.04
C ALA A 343 33.54 22.13 -40.49
N THR A 344 32.46 21.75 -41.16
CA THR A 344 32.52 21.29 -42.56
C THR A 344 32.90 22.40 -43.53
N GLN A 345 32.70 23.68 -43.19
CA GLN A 345 33.13 24.80 -44.04
C GLN A 345 34.65 24.87 -44.24
N ILE A 346 35.44 24.43 -43.26
CA ILE A 346 36.91 24.41 -43.36
C ILE A 346 37.33 23.36 -44.39
N SER A 347 36.76 22.15 -44.31
CA SER A 347 37.03 21.08 -45.27
C SER A 347 36.45 21.39 -46.66
N SER A 348 35.27 22.03 -46.71
CA SER A 348 34.63 22.50 -47.96
C SER A 348 35.50 23.53 -48.67
N LEU A 349 36.08 24.48 -47.94
CA LEU A 349 36.99 25.49 -48.50
C LEU A 349 38.17 24.82 -49.21
N LEU A 350 38.85 23.88 -48.54
CA LEU A 350 40.01 23.16 -49.08
C LEU A 350 39.66 22.38 -50.35
N ASN A 351 38.53 21.66 -50.33
CA ASN A 351 38.05 20.90 -51.50
C ASN A 351 37.59 21.81 -52.65
N LYS A 352 36.95 22.96 -52.36
CA LYS A 352 36.58 23.95 -53.39
C LYS A 352 37.83 24.52 -54.06
N MET A 353 38.91 24.77 -53.32
CA MET A 353 40.17 25.28 -53.89
C MET A 353 40.88 24.26 -54.79
N GLU A 354 40.84 22.97 -54.45
CA GLU A 354 41.39 21.91 -55.30
C GLU A 354 40.56 21.74 -56.59
N ARG A 355 39.23 21.67 -56.49
CA ARG A 355 38.34 21.55 -57.66
C ARG A 355 38.44 22.72 -58.62
N ALA A 356 38.76 23.91 -58.12
CA ALA A 356 39.01 25.10 -58.95
C ALA A 356 40.41 25.11 -59.61
N GLY A 357 41.24 24.10 -59.35
CA GLY A 357 42.60 23.98 -59.90
C GLY A 357 43.62 24.91 -59.24
N HIS A 358 43.26 25.55 -58.12
CA HIS A 358 44.11 26.51 -57.42
C HIS A 358 44.98 25.88 -56.33
N LEU A 359 44.69 24.62 -55.94
CA LEU A 359 45.45 23.86 -54.94
C LEU A 359 45.87 22.50 -55.53
N PRO A 360 47.17 22.15 -55.53
CA PRO A 360 47.62 20.83 -55.98
C PRO A 360 47.16 19.71 -55.03
N GLU A 361 46.74 18.57 -55.60
CA GLU A 361 46.28 17.39 -54.85
C GLU A 361 47.32 16.88 -53.84
N SER A 362 48.62 17.05 -54.14
CA SER A 362 49.73 16.69 -53.25
C SER A 362 49.73 17.45 -51.91
N HIS A 363 49.12 18.62 -51.85
CA HIS A 363 49.02 19.44 -50.62
C HIS A 363 47.66 19.30 -49.92
N LEU A 364 46.64 18.79 -50.61
CA LEU A 364 45.27 18.66 -50.09
C LEU A 364 45.22 17.70 -48.89
N GLY A 365 45.86 16.52 -49.00
CA GLY A 365 45.87 15.52 -47.93
C GLY A 365 46.42 16.05 -46.61
N MET A 366 47.59 16.70 -46.65
CA MET A 366 48.19 17.31 -45.46
C MET A 366 47.33 18.44 -44.85
N LEU A 367 46.65 19.23 -45.69
CA LEU A 367 45.78 20.31 -45.23
C LEU A 367 44.47 19.78 -44.64
N LEU A 368 43.91 18.69 -45.18
CA LEU A 368 42.73 18.02 -44.62
C LEU A 368 43.05 17.34 -43.29
N ASP A 369 44.18 16.65 -43.17
CA ASP A 369 44.64 16.06 -41.90
C ASP A 369 44.82 17.16 -40.84
N ARG A 370 45.44 18.29 -41.21
CA ARG A 370 45.57 19.44 -40.33
C ARG A 370 44.21 20.06 -39.99
N ALA A 371 43.30 20.18 -40.94
CA ALA A 371 41.93 20.66 -40.70
C ALA A 371 41.19 19.77 -39.72
N GLU A 372 41.32 18.45 -39.84
CA GLU A 372 40.73 17.50 -38.90
C GLU A 372 41.30 17.67 -37.48
N THR A 373 42.61 17.90 -37.34
CA THR A 373 43.21 18.16 -36.01
C THR A 373 42.70 19.45 -35.35
N GLU A 374 42.62 20.54 -36.11
CA GLU A 374 42.12 21.83 -35.60
C GLU A 374 40.61 21.78 -35.31
N ILE A 375 39.83 21.10 -36.17
CA ILE A 375 38.39 20.88 -35.96
C ILE A 375 38.15 20.08 -34.69
N ASN A 376 38.91 19.00 -34.49
CA ASN A 376 38.79 18.17 -33.30
C ASN A 376 39.23 18.95 -32.04
N PHE A 377 40.24 19.81 -32.15
CA PHE A 377 40.65 20.68 -31.04
C PHE A 377 39.53 21.65 -30.63
N VAL A 378 38.90 22.35 -31.59
CA VAL A 378 37.79 23.28 -31.30
C VAL A 378 36.59 22.53 -30.70
N LYS A 379 36.24 21.35 -31.23
CA LYS A 379 35.16 20.51 -30.68
C LYS A 379 35.45 20.06 -29.25
N GLN A 380 36.65 19.54 -28.98
CA GLN A 380 37.05 19.13 -27.63
C GLN A 380 37.06 20.29 -26.64
N LYS A 381 37.49 21.48 -27.09
CA LYS A 381 37.45 22.71 -26.28
C LYS A 381 36.01 23.10 -25.95
N PHE A 382 35.11 23.08 -26.94
CA PHE A 382 33.68 23.33 -26.70
C PHE A 382 33.08 22.35 -25.71
N ASP A 383 33.33 21.04 -25.87
CA ASP A 383 32.81 20.01 -24.97
C ASP A 383 33.34 20.19 -23.54
N HIS A 384 34.63 20.57 -23.40
CA HIS A 384 35.24 20.86 -22.11
C HIS A 384 34.61 22.09 -21.43
N ASP A 385 34.50 23.21 -22.16
CA ASP A 385 33.91 24.46 -21.67
C ASP A 385 32.44 24.26 -21.30
N LEU A 386 31.68 23.51 -22.13
CA LEU A 386 30.29 23.15 -21.86
C LEU A 386 30.17 22.35 -20.57
N LYS A 387 31.01 21.34 -20.38
CA LYS A 387 31.00 20.53 -19.15
C LYS A 387 31.30 21.37 -17.91
N GLN A 388 32.30 22.25 -17.99
CA GLN A 388 32.71 23.10 -16.87
C GLN A 388 31.62 24.13 -16.50
N GLU A 389 31.09 24.87 -17.47
CA GLU A 389 30.08 25.89 -17.22
C GLU A 389 28.74 25.29 -16.81
N LYS A 390 28.35 24.14 -17.38
CA LYS A 390 27.16 23.39 -16.97
C LYS A 390 27.24 22.96 -15.50
N GLN A 391 28.42 22.55 -15.03
CA GLN A 391 28.63 22.22 -13.61
C GLN A 391 28.51 23.45 -12.68
N LYS A 392 29.02 24.61 -13.10
CA LYS A 392 28.83 25.88 -12.35
C LYS A 392 27.37 26.28 -12.29
N LEU A 393 26.67 26.19 -13.42
CA LEU A 393 25.24 26.50 -13.53
C LEU A 393 24.40 25.57 -12.65
N ARG A 394 24.67 24.26 -12.68
CA ARG A 394 24.03 23.25 -11.81
C ARG A 394 24.07 23.68 -10.34
N GLN A 395 25.25 24.03 -9.82
CA GLN A 395 25.39 24.44 -8.43
C GLN A 395 24.62 25.73 -8.09
N LYS A 396 24.61 26.70 -9.02
CA LYS A 396 23.85 27.96 -8.89
C LYS A 396 22.34 27.68 -8.81
N LEU A 397 21.82 26.85 -9.72
CA LEU A 397 20.40 26.50 -9.80
C LEU A 397 19.93 25.73 -8.57
N ILE A 398 20.68 24.72 -8.11
CA ILE A 398 20.36 23.98 -6.88
C ILE A 398 20.30 24.91 -5.68
N THR A 399 21.29 25.80 -5.52
CA THR A 399 21.33 26.74 -4.39
C THR A 399 20.15 27.71 -4.39
N LYS A 400 19.75 28.20 -5.57
CA LYS A 400 18.58 29.07 -5.74
C LYS A 400 17.29 28.33 -5.41
N ARG A 401 17.09 27.15 -5.99
CA ARG A 401 15.92 26.29 -5.78
C ARG A 401 15.70 25.95 -4.32
N ARG A 402 16.74 25.49 -3.62
CA ARG A 402 16.68 25.22 -2.16
C ARG A 402 16.23 26.43 -1.35
N ARG A 403 16.72 27.62 -1.68
CA ARG A 403 16.38 28.86 -0.97
C ARG A 403 14.89 29.20 -1.12
N GLU A 404 14.38 29.17 -2.35
CA GLU A 404 12.99 29.55 -2.64
C GLU A 404 12.00 28.51 -2.11
N MET A 405 12.29 27.21 -2.27
CA MET A 405 11.42 26.15 -1.75
C MET A 405 11.40 26.14 -0.21
N LEU A 406 12.54 26.32 0.45
CA LEU A 406 12.60 26.41 1.92
C LEU A 406 11.84 27.62 2.45
N GLN A 407 11.89 28.75 1.73
CA GLN A 407 11.14 29.94 2.10
C GLN A 407 9.63 29.67 2.03
N LYS A 408 9.17 29.10 0.91
CA LYS A 408 7.74 28.80 0.72
C LYS A 408 7.22 27.79 1.73
N GLN A 409 8.03 26.77 2.03
CA GLN A 409 7.71 25.78 3.05
C GLN A 409 7.57 26.39 4.46
N LYS A 410 8.45 27.33 4.84
CA LYS A 410 8.31 28.05 6.12
C LYS A 410 7.03 28.87 6.22
N GLU A 411 6.55 29.41 5.10
CA GLU A 411 5.27 30.11 5.04
C GLU A 411 4.11 29.14 5.27
N HIS A 412 4.07 28.03 4.53
CA HIS A 412 3.06 26.98 4.72
C HIS A 412 3.06 26.39 6.13
N GLN A 413 4.24 26.19 6.74
CA GLN A 413 4.35 25.70 8.11
C GLN A 413 3.79 26.70 9.13
N LYS A 414 4.02 28.00 8.96
CA LYS A 414 3.44 29.03 9.84
C LYS A 414 1.93 29.07 9.73
N GLU A 415 1.40 28.96 8.52
CA GLU A 415 -0.04 28.91 8.27
C GLU A 415 -0.67 27.66 8.91
N GLN A 416 -0.06 26.49 8.75
CA GLN A 416 -0.49 25.24 9.41
C GLN A 416 -0.43 25.32 10.93
N LEU A 417 0.59 25.95 11.53
CA LEU A 417 0.66 26.14 12.98
C LEU A 417 -0.44 27.09 13.49
N SER A 418 -0.78 28.12 12.72
CA SER A 418 -1.88 29.05 13.05
C SER A 418 -3.27 28.46 12.80
N PHE A 419 -3.37 27.37 12.03
CA PHE A 419 -4.61 26.72 11.62
C PHE A 419 -5.46 26.23 12.81
N GLY A 420 -4.83 25.81 13.91
CA GLY A 420 -5.54 25.28 15.08
C GLY A 420 -6.23 26.34 15.94
N ASP A 421 -5.85 27.61 15.83
CA ASP A 421 -6.33 28.68 16.71
C ASP A 421 -7.84 29.02 16.56
N PRO A 422 -8.41 29.13 15.34
CA PRO A 422 -9.84 29.41 15.12
C PRO A 422 -10.79 28.30 15.60
N PHE A 423 -10.28 27.07 15.71
CA PHE A 423 -11.08 25.88 16.04
C PHE A 423 -10.96 25.45 17.51
N LYS A 424 -10.22 26.22 18.34
CA LYS A 424 -10.15 25.99 19.78
C LYS A 424 -11.51 26.14 20.48
N THR A 425 -12.41 26.94 19.92
CA THR A 425 -13.72 27.32 20.51
C THR A 425 -14.94 26.99 19.63
N THR A 426 -14.74 26.42 18.44
CA THR A 426 -15.79 26.25 17.42
C THR A 426 -16.20 24.78 17.28
N ASN A 427 -17.50 24.50 17.16
CA ASN A 427 -18.05 23.12 17.18
C ASN A 427 -18.26 22.50 15.79
N ASP A 428 -18.08 23.26 14.72
CA ASP A 428 -18.40 22.83 13.36
C ASP A 428 -17.24 22.06 12.72
N ILE A 429 -17.32 20.74 12.81
CA ILE A 429 -16.35 19.81 12.22
C ILE A 429 -16.41 19.86 10.68
N THR A 430 -17.59 20.10 10.09
CA THR A 430 -17.71 20.21 8.63
C THR A 430 -17.00 21.46 8.11
N HIS A 431 -17.09 22.59 8.83
CA HIS A 431 -16.31 23.79 8.52
C HIS A 431 -14.81 23.54 8.64
N TYR A 432 -14.37 22.83 9.68
CA TYR A 432 -12.98 22.44 9.87
C TYR A 432 -12.43 21.59 8.70
N LEU A 433 -13.16 20.56 8.27
CA LEU A 433 -12.76 19.72 7.13
C LEU A 433 -12.70 20.52 5.82
N ARG A 434 -13.66 21.44 5.61
CA ARG A 434 -13.62 22.35 4.44
C ARG A 434 -12.39 23.25 4.47
N HIS A 435 -12.04 23.80 5.62
CA HIS A 435 -10.87 24.66 5.73
C HIS A 435 -9.55 23.88 5.50
N TRP A 436 -9.47 22.61 5.92
CA TRP A 436 -8.35 21.73 5.54
C TRP A 436 -8.27 21.53 4.03
N LYS A 437 -9.41 21.29 3.38
CA LYS A 437 -9.50 21.16 1.92
C LYS A 437 -8.93 22.39 1.22
N ASP A 438 -9.40 23.56 1.61
CA ASP A 438 -9.02 24.82 0.96
C ASP A 438 -7.54 25.16 1.23
N LEU A 439 -7.07 24.95 2.47
CA LEU A 439 -5.67 25.15 2.83
C LEU A 439 -4.72 24.25 2.03
N LEU A 440 -4.95 22.93 2.05
CA LEU A 440 -4.04 21.96 1.41
C LEU A 440 -4.06 22.03 -0.11
N SER A 441 -5.23 22.30 -0.70
CA SER A 441 -5.33 22.54 -2.14
C SER A 441 -4.61 23.83 -2.54
N GLY A 442 -4.77 24.91 -1.76
CA GLY A 442 -4.02 26.16 -1.95
C GLY A 442 -2.50 25.95 -1.86
N HIS A 443 -2.02 25.29 -0.81
CA HIS A 443 -0.59 24.97 -0.63
C HIS A 443 -0.05 24.16 -1.81
N THR A 444 -0.82 23.19 -2.30
CA THR A 444 -0.43 22.37 -3.46
C THR A 444 -0.28 23.24 -4.71
N ILE A 445 -1.26 24.09 -5.02
CA ILE A 445 -1.23 24.95 -6.21
C ILE A 445 -0.02 25.88 -6.17
N GLU A 446 0.18 26.60 -5.05
CA GLU A 446 1.29 27.53 -4.91
C GLU A 446 2.66 26.85 -5.01
N PHE A 447 2.78 25.64 -4.46
CA PHE A 447 4.01 24.85 -4.54
C PHE A 447 4.29 24.40 -5.98
N GLU A 448 3.28 23.92 -6.70
CA GLU A 448 3.45 23.48 -8.09
C GLU A 448 3.75 24.64 -9.04
N GLU A 449 3.16 25.82 -8.83
CA GLU A 449 3.49 27.04 -9.58
C GLU A 449 4.96 27.45 -9.37
N LEU A 450 5.45 27.38 -8.13
CA LEU A 450 6.85 27.64 -7.82
C LEU A 450 7.78 26.63 -8.51
N VAL A 451 7.41 25.34 -8.49
CA VAL A 451 8.21 24.28 -9.14
C VAL A 451 8.22 24.45 -10.66
N GLU A 452 7.06 24.69 -11.29
CA GLU A 452 6.97 24.93 -12.75
C GLU A 452 7.82 26.15 -13.15
N LYS A 453 7.77 27.23 -12.37
CA LYS A 453 8.62 28.42 -12.56
C LYS A 453 10.11 28.10 -12.47
N LEU A 454 10.53 27.40 -11.41
CA LEU A 454 11.94 27.04 -11.18
C LEU A 454 12.47 26.05 -12.23
N ASP A 455 11.62 25.14 -12.71
CA ASP A 455 11.95 24.19 -13.79
C ASP A 455 12.11 24.95 -15.14
N ASN A 456 11.23 25.90 -15.44
CA ASN A 456 11.31 26.74 -16.63
C ASN A 456 12.56 27.63 -16.62
N GLU A 457 12.83 28.30 -15.50
CA GLU A 457 14.02 29.15 -15.34
C GLU A 457 15.33 28.36 -15.54
N ALA A 458 15.40 27.14 -14.98
CA ALA A 458 16.56 26.26 -15.19
C ALA A 458 16.75 25.89 -16.67
N SER A 459 15.67 25.59 -17.39
CA SER A 459 15.71 25.29 -18.83
C SER A 459 16.16 26.48 -19.67
N GLU A 460 15.73 27.70 -19.34
CA GLU A 460 16.13 28.91 -20.07
C GLU A 460 17.55 29.37 -19.73
N GLU A 461 18.02 29.24 -18.48
CA GLU A 461 19.45 29.49 -18.16
C GLU A 461 20.37 28.48 -18.87
N LEU A 462 19.94 27.21 -19.01
CA LEU A 462 20.68 26.20 -19.77
C LEU A 462 20.70 26.53 -21.28
N LYS A 463 19.60 27.05 -21.82
CA LYS A 463 19.49 27.52 -23.21
C LYS A 463 20.50 28.64 -23.48
N GLU A 464 20.51 29.67 -22.64
CA GLU A 464 21.41 30.82 -22.76
C GLU A 464 22.88 30.38 -22.74
N LEU A 465 23.23 29.50 -21.78
CA LEU A 465 24.56 28.93 -21.69
C LEU A 465 24.94 28.20 -22.98
N LEU A 466 24.07 27.30 -23.46
CA LEU A 466 24.34 26.48 -24.64
C LEU A 466 24.54 27.33 -25.90
N PHE A 467 23.70 28.33 -26.15
CA PHE A 467 23.84 29.22 -27.29
C PHE A 467 25.09 30.11 -27.20
N SER A 468 25.38 30.67 -26.02
CA SER A 468 26.58 31.51 -25.84
C SER A 468 27.89 30.76 -26.09
N LEU A 469 27.96 29.47 -25.73
CA LEU A 469 29.12 28.62 -26.03
C LEU A 469 29.17 28.21 -27.49
N THR A 470 28.01 27.99 -28.12
CA THR A 470 27.91 27.67 -29.55
C THR A 470 28.41 28.82 -30.41
N GLU A 471 28.00 30.06 -30.11
CA GLU A 471 28.49 31.26 -30.80
C GLU A 471 30.01 31.42 -30.67
N LYS A 472 30.56 31.19 -29.47
CA LYS A 472 32.02 31.19 -29.25
C LYS A 472 32.72 30.12 -30.10
N ALA A 473 32.19 28.91 -30.15
CA ALA A 473 32.76 27.83 -30.96
C ALA A 473 32.72 28.15 -32.45
N ILE A 474 31.60 28.70 -32.96
CA ILE A 474 31.47 29.15 -34.35
C ILE A 474 32.49 30.25 -34.65
N GLU A 475 32.70 31.20 -33.74
CA GLU A 475 33.70 32.25 -33.91
C GLU A 475 35.14 31.70 -33.92
N GLU A 476 35.43 30.69 -33.09
CA GLU A 476 36.71 29.98 -33.13
C GLU A 476 36.91 29.22 -34.46
N PHE A 477 35.87 28.57 -35.00
CA PHE A 477 35.93 27.97 -36.34
C PHE A 477 36.20 29.01 -37.43
N LYS A 478 35.59 30.20 -37.36
CA LYS A 478 35.90 31.31 -38.29
C LYS A 478 37.34 31.78 -38.14
N ARG A 479 37.86 31.86 -36.91
CA ARG A 479 39.27 32.20 -36.66
C ARG A 479 40.22 31.15 -37.24
N VAL A 480 39.90 29.86 -37.14
CA VAL A 480 40.67 28.79 -37.78
C VAL A 480 40.59 28.89 -39.30
N GLN A 481 39.39 29.08 -39.86
CA GLN A 481 39.18 29.22 -41.31
C GLN A 481 39.97 30.41 -41.88
N CYS A 482 39.79 31.61 -41.33
CA CYS A 482 40.40 32.85 -41.83
C CYS A 482 41.86 33.04 -41.40
N GLY A 483 42.19 32.64 -40.17
CA GLY A 483 43.51 32.85 -39.56
C GLY A 483 44.53 31.77 -39.89
N VAL A 484 44.10 30.52 -40.08
CA VAL A 484 45.00 29.39 -40.40
C VAL A 484 44.89 29.05 -41.88
N PHE A 485 43.72 28.60 -42.33
CA PHE A 485 43.60 27.99 -43.67
C PHE A 485 43.63 29.01 -44.81
N VAL A 486 42.95 30.15 -44.71
CA VAL A 486 43.04 31.21 -45.73
C VAL A 486 44.47 31.75 -45.83
N GLN A 487 45.20 31.89 -44.72
CA GLN A 487 46.59 32.33 -44.76
C GLN A 487 47.53 31.30 -45.40
N GLU A 488 47.37 30.01 -45.07
CA GLU A 488 48.14 28.93 -45.70
C GLU A 488 47.84 28.81 -47.20
N LEU A 489 46.58 28.96 -47.62
CA LEU A 489 46.21 28.97 -49.03
C LEU A 489 46.81 30.17 -49.79
N VAL A 490 46.89 31.35 -49.16
CA VAL A 490 47.60 32.51 -49.74
C VAL A 490 49.10 32.23 -49.92
N LYS A 491 49.74 31.52 -48.97
CA LYS A 491 51.16 31.10 -49.11
C LYS A 491 51.37 30.11 -50.25
N LEU A 492 50.35 29.31 -50.57
CA LEU A 492 50.33 28.37 -51.70
C LEU A 492 49.92 29.03 -53.03
N ASN A 493 49.95 30.37 -53.11
CA ASN A 493 49.62 31.18 -54.29
C ASN A 493 48.16 31.08 -54.78
N VAL A 494 47.23 30.72 -53.90
CA VAL A 494 45.80 30.79 -54.22
C VAL A 494 45.35 32.26 -54.37
N PRO A 495 44.61 32.64 -55.43
CA PRO A 495 44.14 34.00 -55.63
C PRO A 495 43.27 34.53 -54.48
N LYS A 496 43.66 35.68 -53.91
CA LYS A 496 42.97 36.31 -52.77
C LYS A 496 41.50 36.63 -53.04
N LEU A 497 41.16 37.05 -54.26
CA LEU A 497 39.78 37.37 -54.64
C LEU A 497 38.86 36.15 -54.55
N PHE A 498 39.37 34.99 -54.96
CA PHE A 498 38.61 33.73 -54.94
C PHE A 498 38.42 33.20 -53.51
N LEU A 499 39.42 33.37 -52.64
CA LEU A 499 39.30 33.04 -51.21
C LEU A 499 38.26 33.94 -50.51
N LEU A 500 38.22 35.22 -50.86
CA LEU A 500 37.30 36.19 -50.27
C LEU A 500 35.86 35.92 -50.72
N GLU A 501 35.66 35.54 -51.98
CA GLU A 501 34.38 35.08 -52.51
C GLU A 501 33.89 33.80 -51.82
N ALA A 502 34.76 32.79 -51.68
CA ALA A 502 34.41 31.53 -51.02
C ALA A 502 34.07 31.70 -49.52
N VAL A 503 34.75 32.59 -48.81
CA VAL A 503 34.46 32.89 -47.39
C VAL A 503 33.14 33.67 -47.25
N GLU A 504 32.84 34.63 -48.13
CA GLU A 504 31.55 35.32 -48.12
C GLU A 504 30.38 34.40 -48.53
N GLU A 505 30.60 33.45 -49.44
CA GLU A 505 29.64 32.39 -49.75
C GLU A 505 29.36 31.52 -48.52
N HIS A 506 30.41 31.03 -47.85
CA HIS A 506 30.28 30.26 -46.61
C HIS A 506 29.54 31.03 -45.51
N LYS A 507 29.75 32.35 -45.38
CA LYS A 507 29.02 33.19 -44.44
C LYS A 507 27.52 33.25 -44.77
N LYS A 508 27.15 33.38 -46.05
CA LYS A 508 25.75 33.34 -46.49
C LYS A 508 25.13 31.95 -46.28
N GLU A 509 25.85 30.89 -46.61
CA GLU A 509 25.43 29.50 -46.39
C GLU A 509 25.16 29.24 -44.90
N MET A 510 26.02 29.71 -43.98
CA MET A 510 25.78 29.59 -42.53
C MET A 510 24.55 30.35 -42.08
N ALA A 511 24.34 31.58 -42.59
CA ALA A 511 23.18 32.38 -42.22
C ALA A 511 21.87 31.68 -42.63
N VAL A 512 21.80 31.14 -43.86
CA VAL A 512 20.66 30.35 -44.35
C VAL A 512 20.47 29.07 -43.52
N LYS A 513 21.57 28.38 -43.19
CA LYS A 513 21.51 27.15 -42.40
C LYS A 513 21.02 27.40 -40.98
N HIS A 514 21.45 28.50 -40.37
CA HIS A 514 21.02 28.93 -39.05
C HIS A 514 19.51 29.21 -39.04
N GLU A 515 19.03 30.03 -39.97
CA GLU A 515 17.59 30.35 -40.09
C GLU A 515 16.74 29.10 -40.36
N GLN A 516 17.23 28.16 -41.19
CA GLN A 516 16.55 26.88 -41.43
C GLN A 516 16.41 26.06 -40.14
N LEU A 517 17.50 25.92 -39.37
CA LEU A 517 17.51 25.13 -38.14
C LEU A 517 16.73 25.80 -37.01
N GLU A 518 16.64 27.13 -36.98
CA GLU A 518 15.78 27.87 -36.06
C GLU A 518 14.29 27.64 -36.36
N ARG A 519 13.90 27.69 -37.64
CA ARG A 519 12.52 27.36 -38.05
C ARG A 519 12.14 25.93 -37.69
N GLU A 520 13.04 24.97 -37.95
CA GLU A 520 12.79 23.56 -37.61
C GLU A 520 12.67 23.32 -36.09
N GLU A 521 13.49 24.00 -35.28
CA GLU A 521 13.39 23.92 -33.81
C GLU A 521 12.09 24.54 -33.31
N HIS A 522 11.69 25.69 -33.87
CA HIS A 522 10.45 26.36 -33.54
C HIS A 522 9.22 25.49 -33.85
N ASP A 523 9.12 24.94 -35.07
CA ASP A 523 8.00 24.10 -35.48
C ASP A 523 7.85 22.85 -34.60
N LYS A 524 8.97 22.19 -34.28
CA LYS A 524 8.98 21.01 -33.40
C LYS A 524 8.67 21.38 -31.94
N SER A 525 9.13 22.53 -31.47
CA SER A 525 8.79 23.05 -30.14
C SER A 525 7.30 23.37 -30.02
N MET A 526 6.69 23.96 -31.06
CA MET A 526 5.25 24.23 -31.11
C MET A 526 4.44 22.94 -31.07
N ALA A 527 4.81 21.92 -31.85
CA ALA A 527 4.14 20.61 -31.81
C ALA A 527 4.24 19.94 -30.43
N ALA A 528 5.39 20.05 -29.76
CA ALA A 528 5.57 19.53 -28.40
C ALA A 528 4.71 20.29 -27.37
N GLU A 529 4.52 21.59 -27.54
CA GLU A 529 3.65 22.41 -26.70
C GLU A 529 2.16 22.07 -26.89
N GLU A 530 1.71 21.85 -28.12
CA GLU A 530 0.35 21.38 -28.42
C GLU A 530 0.07 20.02 -27.77
N LEU A 531 1.03 19.09 -27.82
CA LEU A 531 0.92 17.79 -27.15
C LEU A 531 0.84 17.93 -25.63
N LEU A 532 1.60 18.86 -25.04
CA LEU A 532 1.52 19.16 -23.61
C LEU A 532 0.14 19.73 -23.24
N GLN A 533 -0.43 20.63 -24.06
CA GLN A 533 -1.77 21.17 -23.83
C GLN A 533 -2.84 20.08 -23.91
N PHE A 534 -2.77 19.19 -24.90
CA PHE A 534 -3.65 18.03 -25.02
C PHE A 534 -3.54 17.12 -23.79
N THR A 535 -2.32 16.86 -23.33
CA THR A 535 -2.06 16.05 -22.13
C THR A 535 -2.66 16.71 -20.88
N ARG A 536 -2.53 18.03 -20.72
CA ARG A 536 -3.16 18.78 -19.61
C ARG A 536 -4.68 18.66 -19.63
N GLN A 537 -5.32 18.73 -20.79
CA GLN A 537 -6.76 18.53 -20.93
C GLN A 537 -7.18 17.11 -20.54
N LYS A 538 -6.44 16.10 -21.00
CA LYS A 538 -6.67 14.69 -20.62
C LYS A 538 -6.53 14.47 -19.12
N LEU A 539 -5.49 15.00 -18.49
CA LEU A 539 -5.29 14.90 -17.04
C LEU A 539 -6.42 15.58 -16.26
N ASN A 540 -6.95 16.70 -16.75
CA ASN A 540 -8.10 17.35 -16.13
C ASN A 540 -9.37 16.49 -16.22
N GLN A 541 -9.58 15.80 -17.34
CA GLN A 541 -10.68 14.82 -17.46
C GLN A 541 -10.48 13.64 -16.51
N GLU A 542 -9.25 13.12 -16.40
CA GLU A 542 -8.91 12.02 -15.48
C GLU A 542 -9.12 12.38 -14.00
N LEU A 543 -8.91 13.66 -13.63
CA LEU A 543 -9.20 14.17 -12.30
C LEU A 543 -10.69 14.04 -11.98
N GLU A 544 -11.55 14.56 -12.87
CA GLU A 544 -13.01 14.54 -12.69
C GLU A 544 -13.58 13.11 -12.70
N THR A 545 -13.10 12.26 -13.62
CA THR A 545 -13.51 10.85 -13.65
C THR A 545 -13.05 10.10 -12.41
N GLY A 546 -11.82 10.32 -11.95
CA GLY A 546 -11.28 9.71 -10.74
C GLY A 546 -12.09 10.07 -9.48
N ILE A 547 -12.44 11.35 -9.31
CA ILE A 547 -13.29 11.80 -8.19
C ILE A 547 -14.68 11.14 -8.26
N SER A 548 -15.27 11.05 -9.46
CA SER A 548 -16.58 10.43 -9.66
C SER A 548 -16.55 8.92 -9.37
N GLU A 549 -15.53 8.20 -9.82
CA GLU A 549 -15.33 6.77 -9.54
C GLU A 549 -15.16 6.52 -8.05
N GLN A 550 -14.38 7.34 -7.37
CA GLN A 550 -14.14 7.20 -5.94
C GLN A 550 -15.43 7.46 -5.14
N LYS A 551 -16.24 8.45 -5.53
CA LYS A 551 -17.59 8.66 -4.97
C LYS A 551 -18.52 7.46 -5.17
N LYS A 552 -18.46 6.78 -6.33
CA LYS A 552 -19.23 5.55 -6.57
C LYS A 552 -18.79 4.44 -5.61
N LEU A 553 -17.48 4.29 -5.37
CA LEU A 553 -16.98 3.31 -4.40
C LEU A 553 -17.47 3.60 -2.97
N ARG A 554 -17.47 4.86 -2.55
CA ARG A 554 -18.04 5.25 -1.23
C ARG A 554 -19.55 5.00 -1.14
N SER A 555 -20.27 5.16 -2.25
CA SER A 555 -21.70 4.83 -2.32
C SER A 555 -21.96 3.33 -2.24
N TRP A 556 -21.08 2.53 -2.86
CA TRP A 556 -21.10 1.08 -2.80
C TRP A 556 -20.81 0.57 -1.39
N GLU A 557 -19.79 1.12 -0.71
CA GLU A 557 -19.46 0.82 0.69
C GLU A 557 -20.69 0.98 1.59
N ARG A 558 -21.37 2.13 1.49
CA ARG A 558 -22.60 2.40 2.25
C ARG A 558 -23.71 1.39 1.89
N SER A 559 -23.82 1.02 0.63
CA SER A 559 -24.83 0.06 0.16
C SER A 559 -24.57 -1.35 0.71
N VAL A 560 -23.32 -1.81 0.72
CA VAL A 560 -22.93 -3.10 1.31
C VAL A 560 -23.30 -3.15 2.78
N PHE A 561 -22.99 -2.10 3.54
CA PHE A 561 -23.35 -2.05 4.96
C PHE A 561 -24.86 -2.12 5.19
N MET A 562 -25.64 -1.39 4.39
CA MET A 562 -27.10 -1.40 4.47
C MET A 562 -27.69 -2.77 4.08
N GLN A 563 -27.12 -3.44 3.08
CA GLN A 563 -27.53 -4.79 2.69
C GLN A 563 -27.26 -5.79 3.81
N LEU A 564 -26.11 -5.69 4.48
CA LEU A 564 -25.77 -6.57 5.60
C LEU A 564 -26.72 -6.38 6.79
N LEU A 565 -27.10 -5.14 7.11
CA LEU A 565 -28.08 -4.87 8.16
C LEU A 565 -29.51 -5.31 7.82
N SER A 566 -29.82 -5.51 6.52
CA SER A 566 -31.13 -6.01 6.08
C SER A 566 -31.27 -7.53 6.15
N LEU A 567 -30.17 -8.25 6.41
CA LEU A 567 -30.22 -9.69 6.65
C LEU A 567 -30.90 -9.97 8.01
N PRO A 568 -31.59 -11.12 8.18
CA PRO A 568 -32.19 -11.52 9.45
C PRO A 568 -31.07 -11.85 10.46
N LEU A 569 -30.57 -10.82 11.12
CA LEU A 569 -29.44 -10.86 12.03
C LEU A 569 -29.92 -10.46 13.42
N SER A 570 -29.65 -11.32 14.39
CA SER A 570 -29.66 -10.96 15.80
C SER A 570 -28.25 -10.48 16.16
N LEU A 571 -28.08 -9.19 16.46
CA LEU A 571 -26.82 -8.65 17.00
C LEU A 571 -27.09 -7.87 18.30
N SER A 572 -26.29 -8.12 19.33
CA SER A 572 -26.25 -7.28 20.51
C SER A 572 -25.69 -5.89 20.19
N GLU A 573 -25.91 -4.91 21.06
CA GLU A 573 -25.36 -3.56 20.87
C GLU A 573 -23.83 -3.56 20.74
N GLU A 574 -23.13 -4.44 21.48
CA GLU A 574 -21.68 -4.58 21.40
C GLU A 574 -21.23 -5.25 20.09
N GLU A 575 -21.96 -6.26 19.61
CA GLU A 575 -21.68 -6.90 18.31
C GLU A 575 -21.94 -5.94 17.14
N LEU A 576 -22.96 -5.09 17.24
CA LEU A 576 -23.27 -4.05 16.26
C LEU A 576 -22.20 -2.96 16.21
N LEU A 577 -21.71 -2.51 17.37
CA LEU A 577 -20.56 -1.60 17.47
C LEU A 577 -19.30 -2.22 16.86
N ARG A 578 -19.05 -3.51 17.13
CA ARG A 578 -17.93 -4.24 16.52
C ARG A 578 -18.09 -4.41 15.01
N MET A 579 -19.29 -4.69 14.51
CA MET A 579 -19.57 -4.75 13.06
C MET A 579 -19.29 -3.41 12.40
N ARG A 580 -19.67 -2.31 13.04
CA ARG A 580 -19.37 -0.95 12.55
C ARG A 580 -17.87 -0.64 12.60
N GLN A 581 -17.14 -1.10 13.62
CA GLN A 581 -15.68 -1.01 13.65
C GLN A 581 -15.06 -1.81 12.50
N GLU A 582 -15.51 -3.04 12.27
CA GLU A 582 -15.00 -3.91 11.20
C GLU A 582 -15.28 -3.32 9.81
N LEU A 583 -16.44 -2.66 9.64
CA LEU A 583 -16.74 -1.89 8.43
C LEU A 583 -15.67 -0.83 8.16
N HIS A 584 -15.41 0.05 9.13
CA HIS A 584 -14.37 1.08 9.01
C HIS A 584 -12.99 0.46 8.76
N CYS A 585 -12.66 -0.64 9.44
CA CYS A 585 -11.39 -1.34 9.28
C CYS A 585 -11.23 -1.95 7.87
N CYS A 586 -12.26 -2.60 7.33
CA CYS A 586 -12.25 -3.17 5.99
C CYS A 586 -12.13 -2.08 4.93
N PHE A 587 -12.99 -1.06 4.99
CA PHE A 587 -13.12 -0.05 3.94
C PHE A 587 -12.14 1.12 4.04
N SER A 588 -11.35 1.21 5.12
CA SER A 588 -10.17 2.10 5.21
C SER A 588 -9.12 1.86 4.11
N GLN A 589 -9.23 0.76 3.36
CA GLN A 589 -8.35 0.34 2.27
C GLN A 589 -8.87 0.73 0.87
N VAL A 590 -10.09 1.29 0.78
CA VAL A 590 -10.72 1.67 -0.50
C VAL A 590 -10.34 3.11 -0.86
N ASP A 591 -9.04 3.35 -0.97
CA ASP A 591 -8.47 4.63 -1.40
C ASP A 591 -7.67 4.48 -2.71
N SER A 592 -7.50 5.58 -3.42
CA SER A 592 -6.70 5.66 -4.63
C SER A 592 -5.25 6.02 -4.28
N SER A 593 -4.52 5.07 -3.68
CA SER A 593 -3.08 5.23 -3.42
C SER A 593 -2.33 5.66 -4.68
N LEU A 594 -1.35 6.54 -4.54
CA LEU A 594 -0.66 7.20 -5.66
C LEU A 594 0.46 6.33 -6.23
N ALA A 595 1.37 5.85 -5.38
CA ALA A 595 2.60 5.18 -5.79
C ALA A 595 2.37 3.73 -6.21
N TRP A 596 1.57 2.99 -5.41
CA TRP A 596 1.39 1.55 -5.60
C TRP A 596 0.92 1.17 -7.02
N PRO A 597 -0.12 1.79 -7.61
CA PRO A 597 -0.56 1.44 -8.97
C PRO A 597 0.51 1.75 -10.02
N LYS A 598 1.31 2.81 -9.84
CA LYS A 598 2.40 3.17 -10.77
C LYS A 598 3.53 2.15 -10.72
N ILE A 599 3.97 1.76 -9.52
CA ILE A 599 5.03 0.77 -9.32
C ILE A 599 4.57 -0.61 -9.81
N ARG A 600 3.31 -0.97 -9.54
CA ARG A 600 2.70 -2.20 -10.05
C ARG A 600 2.61 -2.19 -11.59
N ALA A 601 2.22 -1.07 -12.19
CA ALA A 601 2.23 -0.91 -13.65
C ALA A 601 3.62 -1.11 -14.26
N ARG A 602 4.66 -0.53 -13.64
CA ARG A 602 6.06 -0.72 -14.07
C ARG A 602 6.50 -2.17 -13.94
N THR A 603 6.14 -2.84 -12.85
CA THR A 603 6.47 -4.26 -12.63
C THR A 603 5.79 -5.16 -13.66
N LEU A 604 4.50 -4.91 -13.94
CA LEU A 604 3.76 -5.64 -14.97
C LEU A 604 4.36 -5.40 -16.35
N LEU A 605 4.74 -4.16 -16.68
CA LEU A 605 5.42 -3.83 -17.92
C LEU A 605 6.72 -4.64 -18.07
N GLN A 606 7.60 -4.59 -17.06
CA GLN A 606 8.86 -5.35 -17.07
C GLN A 606 8.63 -6.86 -17.15
N THR A 607 7.56 -7.38 -16.53
CA THR A 607 7.22 -8.81 -16.57
C THR A 607 6.73 -9.22 -17.96
N PHE A 608 5.84 -8.45 -18.58
CA PHE A 608 5.35 -8.73 -19.94
C PHE A 608 6.45 -8.58 -20.98
N GLU A 609 7.31 -7.57 -20.84
CA GLU A 609 8.46 -7.44 -21.71
C GLU A 609 9.43 -8.62 -21.56
N MET A 610 9.67 -9.10 -20.34
CA MET A 610 10.50 -10.29 -20.10
C MET A 610 9.90 -11.53 -20.76
N GLU A 611 8.61 -11.80 -20.54
CA GLU A 611 7.91 -12.94 -21.16
C GLU A 611 7.98 -12.87 -22.68
N GLN A 612 7.72 -11.69 -23.26
CA GLN A 612 7.81 -11.48 -24.69
C GLN A 612 9.23 -11.74 -25.20
N ARG A 613 10.26 -11.18 -24.54
CA ARG A 613 11.67 -11.39 -24.91
C ARG A 613 12.04 -12.86 -24.83
N ASP A 614 11.68 -13.58 -23.76
CA ASP A 614 11.95 -15.01 -23.63
C ASP A 614 11.34 -15.83 -24.77
N THR A 615 10.11 -15.49 -25.19
CA THR A 615 9.48 -16.16 -26.34
C THR A 615 10.18 -15.86 -27.67
N GLU A 616 10.61 -14.62 -27.91
CA GLU A 616 11.34 -14.25 -29.13
C GLU A 616 12.76 -14.87 -29.15
N MET A 617 13.43 -14.92 -27.99
CA MET A 617 14.72 -15.61 -27.84
C MET A 617 14.61 -17.09 -28.16
N LEU A 618 13.55 -17.76 -27.66
CA LEU A 618 13.27 -19.16 -27.99
C LEU A 618 13.03 -19.38 -29.48
N LYS A 619 12.34 -18.47 -30.18
CA LYS A 619 12.16 -18.54 -31.64
C LYS A 619 13.50 -18.44 -32.37
N VAL A 620 14.38 -17.52 -31.94
CA VAL A 620 15.74 -17.41 -32.52
C VAL A 620 16.53 -18.69 -32.31
N ASP A 621 16.46 -19.31 -31.13
CA ASP A 621 17.16 -20.56 -30.83
C ASP A 621 16.59 -21.76 -31.61
N GLN A 622 15.27 -21.83 -31.78
CA GLN A 622 14.63 -22.84 -32.64
C GLN A 622 15.04 -22.68 -34.11
N ASN A 623 15.07 -21.44 -34.62
CA ASN A 623 15.51 -21.14 -35.98
C ASN A 623 17.00 -21.50 -36.20
N LEU A 624 17.85 -21.26 -35.20
CA LEU A 624 19.24 -21.70 -35.19
C LEU A 624 19.34 -23.24 -35.25
N ALA A 625 18.55 -23.94 -34.44
CA ALA A 625 18.52 -25.40 -34.42
C ALA A 625 18.03 -26.01 -35.76
N MET A 626 17.05 -25.37 -36.42
CA MET A 626 16.57 -25.80 -37.74
C MET A 626 17.61 -25.54 -38.85
N THR A 627 18.22 -24.34 -38.85
CA THR A 627 19.23 -23.94 -39.84
C THR A 627 20.50 -24.80 -39.74
N SER A 628 20.92 -25.15 -38.51
CA SER A 628 22.05 -26.04 -38.28
C SER A 628 21.76 -27.47 -38.77
N LYS A 629 20.58 -28.04 -38.46
CA LYS A 629 20.16 -29.37 -38.95
C LYS A 629 20.11 -29.46 -40.48
N GLN A 630 19.63 -28.41 -41.16
CA GLN A 630 19.53 -28.36 -42.62
C GLN A 630 20.91 -28.29 -43.32
N GLN A 631 21.94 -27.75 -42.66
CA GLN A 631 23.32 -27.77 -43.17
C GLN A 631 24.05 -29.10 -42.95
N HIS A 632 23.64 -29.89 -41.95
CA HIS A 632 24.24 -31.21 -41.71
C HIS A 632 23.87 -32.26 -42.77
N SER A 633 22.83 -32.03 -43.58
CA SER A 633 22.39 -32.96 -44.65
C SER A 633 22.98 -32.69 -46.04
N LYS A 634 23.72 -31.59 -46.24
CA LYS A 634 24.34 -31.24 -47.54
C LYS A 634 25.84 -30.89 -47.40
N MET A 635 26.71 -31.71 -48.01
CA MET A 635 28.12 -31.47 -48.39
C MET A 635 29.26 -31.84 -47.37
N GLY A 636 30.30 -32.53 -47.88
CA GLY A 636 31.42 -33.12 -47.12
C GLY A 636 32.81 -32.49 -47.31
N LYS A 637 33.04 -31.22 -46.96
CA LYS A 637 34.40 -30.63 -46.86
C LYS A 637 34.61 -29.90 -45.53
N THR A 638 35.67 -30.25 -44.81
CA THR A 638 35.88 -29.94 -43.38
C THR A 638 36.33 -28.50 -43.09
N GLY A 639 37.00 -27.82 -44.04
CA GLY A 639 37.59 -26.49 -43.84
C GLY A 639 36.64 -25.28 -43.97
N SER A 640 35.63 -25.32 -44.85
CA SER A 640 34.63 -24.22 -44.96
C SER A 640 33.48 -24.33 -43.95
N ARG A 641 33.43 -25.44 -43.20
CA ARG A 641 32.36 -25.79 -42.26
C ARG A 641 32.36 -24.91 -41.00
N ASN A 642 33.53 -24.51 -40.48
CA ASN A 642 33.62 -23.70 -39.26
C ASN A 642 33.30 -22.22 -39.50
N ARG A 643 33.67 -21.68 -40.68
CA ARG A 643 33.38 -20.29 -41.04
C ARG A 643 31.88 -20.05 -41.24
N ASN A 644 31.19 -20.96 -41.95
CA ASN A 644 29.74 -20.89 -42.15
C ASN A 644 28.94 -21.07 -40.84
N LYS A 645 29.44 -21.87 -39.89
CA LYS A 645 28.83 -22.03 -38.56
C LYS A 645 28.95 -20.77 -37.71
N LEU A 646 30.13 -20.14 -37.71
CA LEU A 646 30.36 -18.88 -36.97
C LEU A 646 29.48 -17.74 -37.52
N ASP A 647 29.31 -17.65 -38.84
CA ASP A 647 28.43 -16.65 -39.45
C ASP A 647 26.95 -16.82 -39.07
N ILE A 648 26.48 -18.07 -38.91
CA ILE A 648 25.10 -18.35 -38.43
C ILE A 648 24.95 -17.96 -36.96
N LEU A 649 25.94 -18.28 -36.12
CA LEU A 649 25.95 -17.89 -34.70
C LEU A 649 26.03 -16.36 -34.55
N LYS A 650 26.81 -15.67 -35.39
CA LYS A 650 26.88 -14.21 -35.43
C LYS A 650 25.53 -13.59 -35.78
N LYS A 651 24.85 -14.10 -36.81
CA LYS A 651 23.50 -13.66 -37.18
C LYS A 651 22.49 -13.92 -36.07
N SER A 652 22.61 -15.04 -35.36
CA SER A 652 21.76 -15.33 -34.19
C SER A 652 22.02 -14.34 -33.05
N LEU A 653 23.28 -14.06 -32.68
CA LEU A 653 23.60 -13.04 -31.67
C LEU A 653 23.10 -11.65 -32.06
N GLN A 654 23.25 -11.26 -33.33
CA GLN A 654 22.70 -10.00 -33.83
C GLN A 654 21.17 -9.97 -33.71
N ALA A 655 20.48 -11.06 -34.06
CA ALA A 655 19.03 -11.16 -33.88
C ALA A 655 18.62 -11.04 -32.40
N LYS A 656 19.38 -11.66 -31.48
CA LYS A 656 19.15 -11.53 -30.03
C LYS A 656 19.40 -10.10 -29.53
N ILE A 657 20.45 -9.44 -29.99
CA ILE A 657 20.72 -8.04 -29.64
C ILE A 657 19.60 -7.12 -30.15
N LEU A 658 19.10 -7.36 -31.36
CA LEU A 658 17.98 -6.58 -31.92
C LEU A 658 16.70 -6.72 -31.09
N ILE A 659 16.42 -7.89 -30.51
CA ILE A 659 15.27 -8.08 -29.59
C ILE A 659 15.37 -7.17 -28.35
N TYR A 660 16.59 -6.87 -27.88
CA TYR A 660 16.80 -5.92 -26.78
C TYR A 660 16.68 -4.46 -27.19
N GLU A 661 16.87 -4.16 -28.48
CA GLU A 661 16.82 -2.80 -29.04
C GLU A 661 15.42 -2.44 -29.55
N ASP A 662 14.55 -3.43 -29.78
CA ASP A 662 13.19 -3.23 -30.25
C ASP A 662 12.31 -2.59 -29.15
N LEU A 663 11.49 -1.61 -29.55
CA LEU A 663 10.75 -0.74 -28.63
C LEU A 663 9.49 -1.41 -28.05
N VAL A 664 9.07 -0.88 -26.89
CA VAL A 664 7.84 -1.25 -26.18
C VAL A 664 6.62 -1.07 -27.08
N LYS A 665 5.78 -2.10 -27.19
CA LYS A 665 4.54 -2.07 -27.99
C LYS A 665 3.37 -1.50 -27.19
N ASP A 666 2.55 -0.68 -27.83
CA ASP A 666 1.35 -0.04 -27.27
C ASP A 666 0.31 -1.07 -26.75
N GLU A 667 0.33 -2.30 -27.29
CA GLU A 667 -0.47 -3.45 -26.82
C GLU A 667 -0.24 -3.79 -25.34
N ASN A 668 0.99 -3.58 -24.82
CA ASN A 668 1.33 -3.88 -23.43
C ASN A 668 0.65 -2.91 -22.46
N LEU A 669 0.45 -1.64 -22.84
CA LEU A 669 -0.16 -0.63 -21.97
C LEU A 669 -1.64 -0.92 -21.69
N ASN A 670 -2.38 -1.36 -22.70
CA ASN A 670 -3.78 -1.77 -22.53
C ASN A 670 -3.91 -3.02 -21.66
N LYS A 671 -3.01 -4.00 -21.83
CA LYS A 671 -2.96 -5.20 -20.99
C LYS A 671 -2.73 -4.83 -19.52
N ILE A 672 -1.77 -3.94 -19.23
CA ILE A 672 -1.48 -3.46 -17.87
C ILE A 672 -2.71 -2.80 -17.24
N LYS A 673 -3.41 -1.93 -17.98
CA LYS A 673 -4.61 -1.26 -17.47
C LYS A 673 -5.69 -2.26 -17.06
N ASN A 674 -5.91 -3.30 -17.87
CA ASN A 674 -6.89 -4.35 -17.58
C ASN A 674 -6.52 -5.17 -16.34
N GLU A 675 -5.25 -5.56 -16.19
CA GLU A 675 -4.78 -6.30 -15.01
C GLU A 675 -4.92 -5.48 -13.72
N LEU A 676 -4.55 -4.19 -13.74
CA LEU A 676 -4.71 -3.31 -12.57
C LEU A 676 -6.18 -3.13 -12.18
N GLN A 677 -7.07 -3.05 -13.16
CA GLN A 677 -8.51 -2.99 -12.89
C GLN A 677 -9.02 -4.30 -12.29
N LEU A 678 -8.58 -5.44 -12.83
CA LEU A 678 -8.94 -6.77 -12.32
C LEU A 678 -8.45 -6.97 -10.87
N GLU A 679 -7.21 -6.58 -10.57
CA GLU A 679 -6.66 -6.60 -9.20
C GLU A 679 -7.50 -5.74 -8.23
N LYS A 680 -7.95 -4.56 -8.67
CA LYS A 680 -8.84 -3.69 -7.87
C LYS A 680 -10.19 -4.36 -7.62
N GLU A 681 -10.81 -4.97 -8.63
CA GLU A 681 -12.09 -5.67 -8.50
C GLU A 681 -12.00 -6.88 -7.56
N HIS A 682 -10.93 -7.67 -7.66
CA HIS A 682 -10.67 -8.77 -6.73
C HIS A 682 -10.49 -8.25 -5.29
N HIS A 683 -9.71 -7.18 -5.11
CA HIS A 683 -9.50 -6.60 -3.79
C HIS A 683 -10.82 -6.14 -3.14
N LEU A 684 -11.71 -5.47 -3.90
CA LEU A 684 -13.01 -5.04 -3.40
C LEU A 684 -13.89 -6.23 -2.98
N ARG A 685 -13.88 -7.31 -3.77
CA ARG A 685 -14.60 -8.55 -3.44
C ARG A 685 -14.06 -9.22 -2.19
N ASP A 686 -12.74 -9.24 -2.00
CA ASP A 686 -12.12 -9.79 -0.80
C ASP A 686 -12.51 -9.01 0.47
N LEU A 687 -12.64 -7.68 0.37
CA LEU A 687 -13.13 -6.85 1.47
C LEU A 687 -14.59 -7.15 1.82
N GLU A 688 -15.45 -7.30 0.82
CA GLU A 688 -16.84 -7.71 1.01
C GLU A 688 -16.94 -9.09 1.66
N ASN A 689 -16.15 -10.06 1.17
CA ASN A 689 -16.08 -11.42 1.72
C ASN A 689 -15.61 -11.41 3.18
N LYS A 690 -14.58 -10.62 3.52
CA LYS A 690 -14.07 -10.54 4.91
C LYS A 690 -15.13 -10.06 5.89
N LEU A 691 -15.92 -9.08 5.50
CA LEU A 691 -17.03 -8.59 6.32
C LEU A 691 -18.16 -9.64 6.41
N GLY A 692 -18.46 -10.32 5.29
CA GLY A 692 -19.40 -11.43 5.26
C GLY A 692 -18.98 -12.61 6.15
N GLU A 693 -17.71 -12.99 6.14
CA GLU A 693 -17.12 -14.03 6.99
C GLU A 693 -17.27 -13.69 8.47
N TYR A 694 -17.01 -12.44 8.86
CA TYR A 694 -17.20 -11.98 10.24
C TYR A 694 -18.66 -12.17 10.68
N ILE A 695 -19.63 -11.71 9.88
CA ILE A 695 -21.06 -11.80 10.21
C ILE A 695 -21.53 -13.26 10.24
N ALA A 696 -21.12 -14.06 9.25
CA ALA A 696 -21.42 -15.49 9.21
C ALA A 696 -20.87 -16.22 10.43
N SER A 697 -19.67 -15.86 10.89
CA SER A 697 -19.07 -16.44 12.09
C SER A 697 -19.87 -16.12 13.36
N LEU A 698 -20.38 -14.90 13.50
CA LEU A 698 -21.23 -14.50 14.63
C LEU A 698 -22.56 -15.26 14.62
N ALA A 699 -23.24 -15.29 13.47
CA ALA A 699 -24.49 -16.03 13.32
C ALA A 699 -24.28 -17.52 13.64
N PHE A 700 -23.23 -18.13 13.10
CA PHE A 700 -22.88 -19.52 13.37
C PHE A 700 -22.62 -19.78 14.85
N GLN A 701 -21.88 -18.91 15.55
CA GLN A 701 -21.65 -19.04 16.99
C GLN A 701 -22.96 -19.04 17.80
N LYS A 702 -23.92 -18.18 17.44
CA LYS A 702 -25.25 -18.16 18.09
C LYS A 702 -26.03 -19.44 17.81
N THR A 703 -26.09 -19.88 16.56
CA THR A 703 -26.77 -21.13 16.18
C THR A 703 -26.17 -22.35 16.89
N VAL A 704 -24.84 -22.43 17.00
CA VAL A 704 -24.16 -23.51 17.74
C VAL A 704 -24.56 -23.52 19.21
N LYS A 705 -24.63 -22.35 19.87
CA LYS A 705 -25.09 -22.25 21.26
C LYS A 705 -26.53 -22.76 21.41
N LYS A 706 -27.45 -22.33 20.53
CA LYS A 706 -28.85 -22.80 20.53
C LYS A 706 -28.93 -24.32 20.33
N SER A 707 -28.22 -24.86 19.34
CA SER A 707 -28.18 -26.30 19.05
C SER A 707 -27.67 -27.12 20.23
N LYS A 708 -26.57 -26.69 20.87
CA LYS A 708 -26.02 -27.37 22.06
C LYS A 708 -27.01 -27.41 23.22
N MET A 709 -27.72 -26.31 23.46
CA MET A 709 -28.72 -26.23 24.51
C MET A 709 -29.90 -27.18 24.25
N LEU A 710 -30.37 -27.26 22.99
CA LEU A 710 -31.40 -28.20 22.56
C LEU A 710 -30.95 -29.67 22.71
N GLU A 711 -29.70 -29.98 22.38
CA GLU A 711 -29.10 -31.31 22.59
C GLU A 711 -29.11 -31.70 24.07
N LEU A 712 -28.67 -30.80 24.97
CA LEU A 712 -28.69 -30.99 26.42
C LEU A 712 -30.11 -31.22 26.94
N TYR A 713 -31.06 -30.41 26.53
CA TYR A 713 -32.48 -30.54 26.89
C TYR A 713 -33.05 -31.89 26.44
N THR A 714 -32.83 -32.25 25.17
CA THR A 714 -33.30 -33.51 24.60
C THR A 714 -32.72 -34.71 25.35
N ALA A 715 -31.44 -34.65 25.75
CA ALA A 715 -30.82 -35.70 26.56
C ALA A 715 -31.51 -35.86 27.92
N ILE A 716 -31.86 -34.76 28.60
CA ILE A 716 -32.56 -34.80 29.89
C ILE A 716 -33.96 -35.38 29.76
N ILE A 717 -34.74 -34.96 28.77
CA ILE A 717 -36.08 -35.53 28.53
C ILE A 717 -35.99 -37.04 28.26
N ASN A 718 -34.99 -37.49 27.49
CA ASN A 718 -34.78 -38.93 27.26
C ASN A 718 -34.39 -39.67 28.56
N VAL A 719 -33.57 -39.08 29.43
CA VAL A 719 -33.27 -39.64 30.76
C VAL A 719 -34.55 -39.74 31.59
N GLN A 720 -35.34 -38.67 31.69
CA GLN A 720 -36.61 -38.70 32.43
C GLN A 720 -37.58 -39.77 31.89
N ALA A 721 -37.72 -39.88 30.57
CA ALA A 721 -38.56 -40.91 29.94
C ALA A 721 -38.10 -42.32 30.32
N MET A 722 -36.79 -42.57 30.32
CA MET A 722 -36.22 -43.85 30.79
C MET A 722 -36.53 -44.10 32.28
N LEU A 723 -36.43 -43.06 33.12
CA LEU A 723 -36.72 -43.16 34.56
C LEU A 723 -38.22 -43.42 34.83
N PHE A 724 -39.12 -42.74 34.15
CA PHE A 724 -40.57 -42.98 34.23
C PHE A 724 -40.96 -44.37 33.74
N GLU A 725 -40.39 -44.82 32.62
CA GLU A 725 -40.61 -46.16 32.12
C GLU A 725 -40.10 -47.19 33.15
N GLN A 726 -39.01 -46.93 33.87
CA GLN A 726 -38.59 -47.78 34.98
C GLN A 726 -39.65 -47.82 36.09
N LEU A 727 -40.09 -46.65 36.61
CA LEU A 727 -41.05 -46.56 37.72
C LEU A 727 -42.33 -47.36 37.46
N SER A 728 -42.82 -47.30 36.21
CA SER A 728 -44.01 -48.04 35.77
C SER A 728 -43.77 -49.56 35.66
N THR A 729 -42.59 -49.99 35.19
CA THR A 729 -42.26 -51.43 35.09
C THR A 729 -41.91 -52.08 36.43
N SER A 730 -41.30 -51.35 37.36
CA SER A 730 -40.95 -51.87 38.69
C SER A 730 -42.12 -51.88 39.69
N LYS A 731 -43.31 -51.41 39.28
CA LYS A 731 -44.52 -51.23 40.13
C LYS A 731 -44.26 -50.42 41.40
N THR A 732 -43.22 -49.57 41.40
CA THR A 732 -42.84 -48.73 42.54
C THR A 732 -43.83 -47.59 42.77
N LEU A 733 -44.51 -47.14 41.70
CA LEU A 733 -45.59 -46.17 41.73
C LEU A 733 -46.72 -46.65 40.82
N SER A 734 -47.96 -46.38 41.20
CA SER A 734 -49.15 -46.56 40.39
C SER A 734 -49.18 -45.56 39.23
N LYS A 735 -49.91 -45.88 38.15
CA LYS A 735 -50.09 -44.97 37.01
C LYS A 735 -50.68 -43.62 37.44
N LEU A 736 -51.49 -43.62 38.52
CA LEU A 736 -52.09 -42.42 39.08
C LEU A 736 -51.07 -41.52 39.78
N GLU A 737 -50.11 -42.10 40.50
CA GLU A 737 -49.05 -41.33 41.18
C GLU A 737 -48.04 -40.73 40.19
N CYS A 738 -47.75 -41.41 39.07
CA CYS A 738 -46.95 -40.82 37.99
C CYS A 738 -47.67 -39.63 37.33
N ILE A 739 -48.99 -39.71 37.17
CA ILE A 739 -49.82 -38.60 36.67
C ILE A 739 -49.76 -37.44 37.66
N GLN A 740 -49.88 -37.69 38.97
CA GLN A 740 -49.76 -36.66 40.00
C GLN A 740 -48.40 -35.96 40.03
N ILE A 741 -47.30 -36.70 39.81
CA ILE A 741 -45.94 -36.11 39.72
C ILE A 741 -45.82 -35.18 38.51
N LEU A 742 -46.37 -35.58 37.36
CA LEU A 742 -46.37 -34.75 36.15
C LEU A 742 -47.31 -33.54 36.29
N GLU A 743 -48.50 -33.72 36.88
CA GLU A 743 -49.45 -32.65 37.17
C GLU A 743 -48.91 -31.64 38.20
N ALA A 744 -48.04 -32.06 39.11
CA ALA A 744 -47.37 -31.15 40.04
C ALA A 744 -46.26 -30.31 39.37
N HIS A 745 -45.66 -30.82 38.29
CA HIS A 745 -44.55 -30.16 37.60
C HIS A 745 -44.99 -29.28 36.42
N ASN A 746 -46.05 -29.66 35.70
CA ASN A 746 -46.58 -28.89 34.56
C ASN A 746 -46.92 -27.41 34.88
N PRO A 747 -47.50 -27.06 36.05
CA PRO A 747 -47.83 -25.66 36.36
C PRO A 747 -46.60 -24.74 36.37
N GLU A 748 -45.45 -25.22 36.82
CA GLU A 748 -44.20 -24.44 36.86
C GLU A 748 -43.66 -24.19 35.45
N ILE A 749 -43.83 -25.15 34.52
CA ILE A 749 -43.47 -24.99 33.10
C ILE A 749 -44.45 -24.01 32.41
N GLU A 750 -45.76 -24.19 32.62
CA GLU A 750 -46.78 -23.30 32.06
C GLU A 750 -46.63 -21.86 32.54
N GLU A 751 -46.20 -21.64 33.80
CA GLU A 751 -45.92 -20.31 34.33
C GLU A 751 -44.70 -19.68 33.65
N LEU A 752 -43.64 -20.45 33.40
CA LEU A 752 -42.47 -19.99 32.65
C LEU A 752 -42.83 -19.64 31.20
N ASP A 753 -43.69 -20.42 30.56
CA ASP A 753 -44.15 -20.19 29.18
C ASP A 753 -45.02 -18.92 29.09
N ARG A 754 -45.99 -18.74 30.00
CA ARG A 754 -46.78 -17.49 30.09
C ARG A 754 -45.90 -16.27 30.36
N LYS A 755 -44.86 -16.43 31.18
CA LYS A 755 -43.90 -15.35 31.47
C LYS A 755 -43.09 -14.98 30.23
N LEU A 756 -42.62 -15.97 29.47
CA LEU A 756 -41.95 -15.78 28.19
C LEU A 756 -42.85 -15.03 27.21
N GLU A 757 -44.09 -15.51 26.97
CA GLU A 757 -45.04 -14.86 26.08
C GLU A 757 -45.31 -13.39 26.49
N TYR A 758 -45.48 -13.14 27.78
CA TYR A 758 -45.67 -11.78 28.31
C TYR A 758 -44.45 -10.88 28.07
N GLU A 759 -43.24 -11.36 28.35
CA GLU A 759 -42.02 -10.59 28.15
C GLU A 759 -41.76 -10.31 26.66
N MET A 760 -42.02 -11.27 25.76
CA MET A 760 -41.93 -11.07 24.30
C MET A 760 -42.91 -9.99 23.82
N LEU A 761 -44.19 -10.11 24.15
CA LEU A 761 -45.23 -9.13 23.77
C LEU A 761 -44.95 -7.73 24.32
N HIS A 762 -44.47 -7.63 25.57
CA HIS A 762 -44.14 -6.36 26.18
C HIS A 762 -42.95 -5.68 25.46
N LYS A 763 -41.94 -6.43 25.04
CA LYS A 763 -40.77 -5.86 24.37
C LYS A 763 -41.07 -5.44 22.93
N ASP A 764 -41.84 -6.23 22.19
CA ASP A 764 -42.27 -5.90 20.83
C ASP A 764 -43.17 -4.66 20.79
N SER A 765 -44.15 -4.59 21.71
CA SER A 765 -45.06 -3.44 21.79
C SER A 765 -44.34 -2.15 22.20
N ALA A 766 -43.41 -2.22 23.17
CA ALA A 766 -42.59 -1.08 23.57
C ALA A 766 -41.78 -0.50 22.40
N GLN A 767 -41.27 -1.36 21.51
CA GLN A 767 -40.54 -0.95 20.33
C GLN A 767 -41.45 -0.37 19.24
N GLN A 768 -42.61 -0.96 18.98
CA GLN A 768 -43.63 -0.41 18.07
C GLN A 768 -44.13 0.98 18.50
N HIS A 769 -44.25 1.22 19.81
CA HIS A 769 -44.55 2.54 20.35
C HIS A 769 -43.42 3.56 20.11
N LEU A 770 -42.16 3.12 20.15
CA LEU A 770 -41.00 3.96 19.84
C LEU A 770 -40.91 4.32 18.34
N ILE A 771 -41.12 3.34 17.46
CA ILE A 771 -41.13 3.52 16.00
C ILE A 771 -42.29 4.41 15.56
N SER A 772 -43.49 4.18 16.10
CA SER A 772 -44.64 5.04 15.82
C SER A 772 -44.39 6.46 16.29
N ARG A 773 -43.86 6.67 17.51
CA ARG A 773 -43.52 8.01 18.02
C ARG A 773 -42.52 8.76 17.15
N GLN A 774 -41.50 8.09 16.59
CA GLN A 774 -40.56 8.69 15.65
C GLN A 774 -41.22 9.07 14.31
N ARG A 775 -42.13 8.22 13.80
CA ARG A 775 -42.94 8.50 12.60
C ARG A 775 -43.85 9.72 12.79
N TRP A 776 -44.44 9.87 13.98
CA TRP A 776 -45.25 11.04 14.35
C TRP A 776 -44.43 12.35 14.43
N ILE A 777 -43.15 12.30 14.86
CA ILE A 777 -42.27 13.49 14.85
C ILE A 777 -41.96 13.93 13.42
N LEU A 778 -41.87 12.99 12.47
CA LEU A 778 -41.68 13.27 11.04
C LEU A 778 -42.95 13.89 10.41
N ASP A 779 -44.14 13.44 10.81
CA ASP A 779 -45.42 13.99 10.36
C ASP A 779 -45.74 15.34 11.01
N GLY A 780 -45.27 15.59 12.24
CA GLY A 780 -45.43 16.85 12.99
C GLY A 780 -44.59 18.02 12.48
N LEU A 781 -43.64 17.78 11.57
CA LEU A 781 -42.91 18.81 10.82
C LEU A 781 -43.69 19.33 9.59
N GLY A 782 -44.98 19.02 9.50
CA GLY A 782 -45.90 19.54 8.51
C GLY A 782 -46.03 21.07 8.56
N LEU A 783 -45.45 21.73 7.55
CA LEU A 783 -45.87 23.02 6.99
C LEU A 783 -46.33 24.09 8.00
N SER A 784 -45.37 24.74 8.69
CA SER A 784 -45.61 26.14 9.11
C SER A 784 -45.78 26.98 7.85
N SER A 785 -47.04 27.29 7.52
CA SER A 785 -47.45 28.28 6.53
C SER A 785 -47.13 29.67 7.10
N GLU A 786 -45.86 30.05 7.08
CA GLU A 786 -45.51 31.46 7.24
C GLU A 786 -45.87 32.15 5.92
N ALA A 787 -47.04 32.79 5.93
CA ALA A 787 -47.54 33.59 4.83
C ALA A 787 -46.58 34.76 4.60
N VAL A 788 -45.78 34.68 3.53
CA VAL A 788 -44.98 35.80 3.05
C VAL A 788 -45.67 36.37 1.82
N GLU A 789 -46.23 37.56 1.98
CA GLU A 789 -46.87 38.36 0.95
C GLU A 789 -45.86 38.86 -0.11
N THR A 790 -46.28 38.75 -1.38
CA THR A 790 -45.98 39.63 -2.55
C THR A 790 -44.56 39.71 -3.17
N ASN A 791 -44.30 38.92 -4.23
CA ASN A 791 -43.92 39.38 -5.61
C ASN A 791 -43.56 38.18 -6.54
N ALA A 792 -44.23 38.04 -7.69
CA ALA A 792 -44.45 36.74 -8.33
C ALA A 792 -43.36 36.18 -9.27
N GLU A 793 -42.49 36.98 -9.89
CA GLU A 793 -41.63 36.45 -10.98
C GLU A 793 -40.16 36.15 -10.60
N ARG A 794 -39.59 36.83 -9.59
CA ARG A 794 -38.23 36.51 -9.08
C ARG A 794 -38.21 35.40 -8.02
N HIS A 795 -39.38 34.91 -7.61
CA HIS A 795 -39.53 33.93 -6.53
C HIS A 795 -39.59 32.48 -6.99
N VAL A 796 -39.93 32.18 -8.24
CA VAL A 796 -40.09 30.77 -8.65
C VAL A 796 -38.81 29.98 -8.46
N THR A 797 -37.64 30.50 -8.85
CA THR A 797 -36.34 29.83 -8.65
C THR A 797 -35.91 29.76 -7.19
N VAL A 798 -36.21 30.78 -6.37
CA VAL A 798 -35.90 30.80 -4.93
C VAL A 798 -36.80 29.83 -4.17
N LEU A 799 -38.10 29.82 -4.46
CA LEU A 799 -39.08 28.88 -3.93
C LEU A 799 -38.80 27.45 -4.39
N LEU A 800 -38.41 27.24 -5.66
CA LEU A 800 -37.97 25.92 -6.13
C LEU A 800 -36.74 25.46 -5.36
N ARG A 801 -35.73 26.33 -5.19
CA ARG A 801 -34.52 26.01 -4.42
C ARG A 801 -34.86 25.70 -2.96
N GLN A 802 -35.78 26.45 -2.36
CA GLN A 802 -36.23 26.24 -0.98
C GLN A 802 -37.05 24.95 -0.84
N ALA A 803 -37.94 24.66 -1.78
CA ALA A 803 -38.71 23.42 -1.85
C ALA A 803 -37.79 22.21 -2.11
N MET A 804 -36.82 22.32 -3.02
CA MET A 804 -35.80 21.29 -3.26
C MET A 804 -34.92 21.06 -2.03
N ASN A 805 -34.53 22.11 -1.31
CA ASN A 805 -33.78 21.98 -0.06
C ASN A 805 -34.63 21.31 1.03
N LYS A 806 -35.92 21.65 1.16
CA LYS A 806 -36.85 20.98 2.08
C LYS A 806 -37.10 19.52 1.70
N CYS A 807 -37.28 19.22 0.41
CA CYS A 807 -37.40 17.84 -0.09
C CYS A 807 -36.13 17.05 0.23
N ARG A 808 -34.95 17.65 0.03
CA ARG A 808 -33.67 17.02 0.39
C ARG A 808 -33.56 16.77 1.89
N GLN A 809 -34.00 17.72 2.73
CA GLN A 809 -34.06 17.53 4.18
C GLN A 809 -35.02 16.40 4.57
N PHE A 810 -36.21 16.35 3.97
CA PHE A 810 -37.19 15.29 4.21
C PHE A 810 -36.66 13.91 3.79
N ILE A 811 -36.07 13.80 2.59
CA ILE A 811 -35.43 12.57 2.12
C ILE A 811 -34.30 12.14 3.08
N ASN A 812 -33.46 13.07 3.54
CA ASN A 812 -32.39 12.76 4.49
C ASN A 812 -32.93 12.27 5.84
N LEU A 813 -33.99 12.90 6.36
CA LEU A 813 -34.64 12.50 7.62
C LEU A 813 -35.32 11.14 7.49
N TYR A 814 -36.00 10.90 6.37
CA TYR A 814 -36.62 9.60 6.10
C TYR A 814 -35.57 8.49 5.97
N GLN A 815 -34.48 8.74 5.25
CA GLN A 815 -33.35 7.82 5.16
C GLN A 815 -32.67 7.57 6.52
N GLN A 816 -32.60 8.58 7.38
CA GLN A 816 -32.09 8.42 8.75
C GLN A 816 -33.03 7.56 9.58
N SER A 817 -34.33 7.84 9.55
CA SER A 817 -35.37 7.05 10.23
C SER A 817 -35.34 5.58 9.80
N LEU A 818 -35.24 5.32 8.49
CA LEU A 818 -35.15 3.95 7.96
C LEU A 818 -33.90 3.22 8.44
N ARG A 819 -32.76 3.92 8.55
CA ARG A 819 -31.55 3.36 9.15
C ARG A 819 -31.80 3.04 10.61
N ASP A 820 -32.28 3.99 11.40
CA ASP A 820 -32.51 3.80 12.83
C ASP A 820 -33.51 2.67 13.10
N GLU A 821 -34.53 2.50 12.23
CA GLU A 821 -35.47 1.38 12.27
C GLU A 821 -34.77 0.04 12.06
N GLN A 822 -33.97 -0.12 11.00
CA GLN A 822 -33.20 -1.35 10.74
C GLN A 822 -32.22 -1.68 11.87
N TRP A 823 -31.58 -0.66 12.44
CA TRP A 823 -30.68 -0.80 13.58
C TRP A 823 -31.40 -1.35 14.81
N ASN A 824 -32.56 -0.79 15.10
CA ASN A 824 -33.34 -1.21 16.24
C ASN A 824 -33.94 -2.61 16.04
N CYS A 825 -34.29 -3.00 14.81
CA CYS A 825 -34.76 -4.34 14.49
C CYS A 825 -33.72 -5.41 14.84
N VAL A 826 -32.48 -5.25 14.38
CA VAL A 826 -31.39 -6.21 14.62
C VAL A 826 -31.08 -6.37 16.12
N VAL A 827 -31.12 -5.28 16.89
CA VAL A 827 -30.91 -5.31 18.34
C VAL A 827 -32.11 -5.92 19.08
N LEU A 828 -33.33 -5.61 18.65
CA LEU A 828 -34.55 -6.20 19.19
C LEU A 828 -34.56 -7.71 18.99
N GLU A 829 -34.24 -8.19 17.78
CA GLU A 829 -34.15 -9.62 17.48
C GLU A 829 -33.20 -10.32 18.46
N ASN A 830 -32.03 -9.75 18.72
CA ASN A 830 -31.12 -10.29 19.73
C ASN A 830 -31.68 -10.27 21.16
N LEU A 831 -32.42 -9.23 21.53
CA LEU A 831 -33.04 -9.17 22.85
C LEU A 831 -34.11 -10.25 23.01
N LEU A 832 -34.96 -10.45 21.99
CA LEU A 832 -35.96 -11.52 21.95
C LEU A 832 -35.31 -12.90 22.00
N GLU A 833 -34.26 -13.13 21.21
CA GLU A 833 -33.51 -14.39 21.24
C GLU A 833 -32.90 -14.68 22.62
N ASN A 834 -32.41 -13.65 23.33
CA ASN A 834 -31.87 -13.86 24.67
C ASN A 834 -32.97 -14.17 25.70
N ILE A 835 -34.14 -13.52 25.61
CA ILE A 835 -35.29 -13.83 26.46
C ILE A 835 -35.75 -15.28 26.22
N GLU A 836 -35.84 -15.71 24.95
CA GLU A 836 -36.15 -17.09 24.57
C GLU A 836 -35.12 -18.07 25.16
N MET A 837 -33.83 -17.75 25.05
CA MET A 837 -32.75 -18.60 25.58
C MET A 837 -32.74 -18.67 27.11
N ASP A 838 -32.99 -17.57 27.80
CA ASP A 838 -33.07 -17.53 29.26
C ASP A 838 -34.29 -18.30 29.78
N ALA A 839 -35.43 -18.18 29.11
CA ALA A 839 -36.61 -18.99 29.39
C ALA A 839 -36.34 -20.48 29.14
N PHE A 840 -35.67 -20.83 28.04
CA PHE A 840 -35.29 -22.21 27.74
C PHE A 840 -34.32 -22.78 28.78
N LEU A 841 -33.36 -21.98 29.26
CA LEU A 841 -32.49 -22.35 30.39
C LEU A 841 -33.27 -22.59 31.68
N ALA A 842 -34.27 -21.75 31.97
CA ALA A 842 -35.13 -21.93 33.13
C ALA A 842 -35.94 -23.24 33.03
N ILE A 843 -36.54 -23.51 31.87
CA ILE A 843 -37.24 -24.78 31.60
C ILE A 843 -36.26 -25.96 31.73
N TYR A 844 -35.09 -25.89 31.11
CA TYR A 844 -34.05 -26.92 31.24
C TYR A 844 -33.65 -27.18 32.70
N SER A 845 -33.52 -26.12 33.51
CA SER A 845 -33.20 -26.25 34.94
C SER A 845 -34.31 -26.96 35.71
N GLN A 846 -35.56 -26.76 35.30
CA GLN A 846 -36.74 -27.35 35.89
C GLN A 846 -36.83 -28.84 35.52
N GLU A 847 -36.59 -29.17 34.25
CA GLU A 847 -36.44 -30.56 33.80
C GLU A 847 -35.29 -31.31 34.49
N LEU A 848 -34.17 -30.62 34.76
CA LEU A 848 -33.08 -31.20 35.56
C LEU A 848 -33.51 -31.55 36.99
N ARG A 849 -34.36 -30.72 37.62
CA ARG A 849 -34.90 -31.02 38.96
C ARG A 849 -35.79 -32.26 38.93
N LEU A 850 -36.67 -32.37 37.94
CA LEU A 850 -37.49 -33.57 37.75
C LEU A 850 -36.63 -34.81 37.53
N ALA A 851 -35.60 -34.71 36.70
CA ALA A 851 -34.67 -35.82 36.46
C ALA A 851 -33.97 -36.25 37.77
N GLY A 852 -33.53 -35.29 38.61
CA GLY A 852 -32.96 -35.56 39.93
C GLY A 852 -33.93 -36.25 40.89
N TYR A 853 -35.17 -35.75 40.96
CA TYR A 853 -36.24 -36.34 41.78
C TYR A 853 -36.59 -37.77 41.33
N LEU A 854 -36.74 -37.99 40.02
CA LEU A 854 -36.99 -39.31 39.45
C LEU A 854 -35.80 -40.26 39.66
N ALA A 855 -34.56 -39.78 39.56
CA ALA A 855 -33.37 -40.58 39.81
C ALA A 855 -33.31 -41.06 41.27
N LYS A 856 -33.71 -40.21 42.22
CA LYS A 856 -33.87 -40.57 43.65
C LYS A 856 -34.92 -41.67 43.85
N LEU A 857 -36.12 -41.47 43.30
CA LEU A 857 -37.24 -42.43 43.43
C LEU A 857 -36.92 -43.80 42.83
N THR A 858 -36.23 -43.81 41.69
CA THR A 858 -35.85 -45.02 40.97
C THR A 858 -34.57 -45.69 41.50
N ARG A 859 -33.81 -45.00 42.36
CA ARG A 859 -32.52 -45.43 42.93
C ARG A 859 -31.51 -45.86 41.84
N VAL A 860 -31.36 -45.05 40.80
CA VAL A 860 -30.43 -45.36 39.68
C VAL A 860 -28.98 -45.27 40.14
N PRO A 861 -28.11 -46.25 39.80
CA PRO A 861 -26.68 -46.11 40.03
C PRO A 861 -26.07 -44.96 39.21
N MET A 862 -25.30 -44.07 39.84
CA MET A 862 -24.76 -42.89 39.16
C MET A 862 -23.83 -43.23 37.97
N GLY A 863 -23.07 -44.32 38.10
CA GLY A 863 -22.24 -44.83 37.00
C GLY A 863 -23.03 -45.29 35.78
N MET A 864 -24.32 -45.63 35.92
CA MET A 864 -25.21 -45.91 34.79
C MET A 864 -25.70 -44.61 34.15
N LEU A 865 -26.14 -43.66 34.97
CA LEU A 865 -26.65 -42.37 34.48
C LEU A 865 -25.56 -41.62 33.70
N HIS A 866 -24.32 -41.69 34.17
CA HIS A 866 -23.14 -41.20 33.45
C HIS A 866 -22.93 -41.90 32.09
N ARG A 867 -23.07 -43.23 31.99
CA ARG A 867 -22.93 -43.96 30.71
C ARG A 867 -24.06 -43.65 29.73
N VAL A 868 -25.28 -43.51 30.22
CA VAL A 868 -26.46 -43.15 29.42
C VAL A 868 -26.33 -41.72 28.89
N LEU A 869 -25.92 -40.76 29.73
CA LEU A 869 -25.65 -39.39 29.28
C LEU A 869 -24.54 -39.34 28.22
N ASN A 870 -23.46 -40.11 28.38
CA ASN A 870 -22.41 -40.21 27.37
C ASN A 870 -22.91 -40.75 26.01
N TRP A 871 -24.00 -41.53 25.97
CA TRP A 871 -24.61 -41.97 24.72
C TRP A 871 -25.61 -40.98 24.14
N LEU A 872 -26.31 -40.23 25.00
CA LEU A 872 -27.28 -39.21 24.59
C LEU A 872 -26.62 -37.90 24.18
N LEU A 873 -25.38 -37.66 24.64
CA LEU A 873 -24.59 -36.45 24.39
C LEU A 873 -23.24 -36.79 23.74
N PRO A 874 -23.21 -37.39 22.53
CA PRO A 874 -21.98 -37.80 21.87
C PRO A 874 -21.09 -36.62 21.42
N SER A 875 -21.69 -35.44 21.25
CA SER A 875 -21.05 -34.17 20.85
C SER A 875 -20.52 -33.35 22.03
N SER A 876 -20.90 -33.69 23.27
CA SER A 876 -20.52 -32.94 24.47
C SER A 876 -19.19 -33.39 25.07
N SER A 877 -18.49 -32.45 25.70
CA SER A 877 -17.26 -32.72 26.45
C SER A 877 -17.56 -33.49 27.74
N GLN A 878 -16.58 -34.23 28.26
CA GLN A 878 -16.73 -34.94 29.55
C GLN A 878 -17.04 -33.99 30.71
N SER A 879 -16.49 -32.77 30.71
CA SER A 879 -16.82 -31.75 31.71
C SER A 879 -18.28 -31.31 31.65
N GLU A 880 -18.86 -31.17 30.46
CA GLU A 880 -20.28 -30.84 30.29
C GLU A 880 -21.16 -32.00 30.77
N VAL A 881 -20.85 -33.24 30.38
CA VAL A 881 -21.59 -34.44 30.83
C VAL A 881 -21.54 -34.59 32.35
N LEU A 882 -20.38 -34.37 32.97
CA LEU A 882 -20.24 -34.40 34.43
C LEU A 882 -21.00 -33.26 35.11
N SER A 883 -21.01 -32.05 34.53
CA SER A 883 -21.80 -30.94 35.10
C SER A 883 -23.31 -31.21 35.13
N VAL A 884 -23.82 -31.90 34.10
CA VAL A 884 -25.20 -32.35 34.02
C VAL A 884 -25.46 -33.43 35.09
N LEU A 885 -24.55 -34.39 35.19
CA LEU A 885 -24.61 -35.48 36.17
C LEU A 885 -24.62 -34.93 37.62
N ASP A 886 -23.72 -33.99 37.93
CA ASP A 886 -23.61 -33.34 39.23
C ASP A 886 -24.86 -32.54 39.58
N SER A 887 -25.47 -31.88 38.57
CA SER A 887 -26.74 -31.15 38.75
C SER A 887 -27.88 -32.10 39.10
N ILE A 888 -28.00 -33.24 38.40
CA ILE A 888 -28.99 -34.28 38.73
C ILE A 888 -28.75 -34.83 40.14
N ASN A 889 -27.49 -35.04 40.55
CA ASN A 889 -27.14 -35.50 41.89
C ASN A 889 -27.58 -34.49 42.97
N LYS A 890 -27.26 -33.21 42.75
CA LYS A 890 -27.59 -32.11 43.66
C LYS A 890 -29.09 -32.00 43.92
N TYR A 891 -29.92 -32.20 42.89
CA TYR A 891 -31.38 -32.18 43.03
C TYR A 891 -31.95 -33.48 43.61
N SER A 892 -31.16 -34.55 43.72
CA SER A 892 -31.57 -35.78 44.43
C SER A 892 -31.45 -35.66 45.95
N ASP A 893 -30.58 -34.77 46.46
CA ASP A 893 -30.31 -34.59 47.90
C ASP A 893 -31.19 -33.53 48.59
N GLY A 894 -31.95 -32.71 47.85
CA GLY A 894 -32.78 -31.64 48.40
C GLY A 894 -34.28 -31.96 48.49
N VAL A 895 -34.86 -31.70 49.68
CA VAL A 895 -36.29 -31.77 50.07
C VAL A 895 -36.76 -33.09 50.73
N VAL A 896 -36.98 -32.94 52.05
CA VAL A 896 -37.66 -33.76 53.08
C VAL A 896 -37.25 -35.22 53.23
N ASP A 897 -36.47 -35.48 54.29
CA ASP A 897 -36.40 -36.78 54.99
C ASP A 897 -37.81 -37.18 55.44
N SER A 898 -38.44 -38.07 54.69
CA SER A 898 -39.54 -38.87 55.23
C SER A 898 -38.91 -40.08 55.91
N ASP A 899 -38.94 -40.04 57.24
CA ASP A 899 -38.61 -41.14 58.14
C ASP A 899 -39.16 -42.46 57.62
N SER A 900 -38.26 -43.34 57.19
CA SER A 900 -38.57 -44.77 57.06
C SER A 900 -37.34 -45.59 57.43
N ASN A 901 -37.12 -45.71 58.74
CA ASN A 901 -36.42 -46.84 59.31
C ASN A 901 -37.24 -48.11 59.04
N ALA A 902 -36.87 -48.86 58.01
CA ALA A 902 -37.21 -50.27 57.88
C ALA A 902 -36.02 -51.01 57.24
N ASP A 903 -35.30 -51.68 58.12
CA ASP A 903 -34.06 -52.39 57.86
C ASP A 903 -34.28 -53.77 57.19
N GLU A 904 -33.24 -54.19 56.46
CA GLU A 904 -32.85 -55.57 56.09
C GLU A 904 -33.82 -56.51 55.31
N SER A 905 -33.80 -56.36 53.98
CA SER A 905 -34.05 -57.46 53.01
C SER A 905 -33.24 -57.20 51.72
N GLY A 906 -31.90 -57.20 51.83
CA GLY A 906 -31.04 -56.36 50.97
C GLY A 906 -30.38 -56.98 49.72
N SER A 907 -30.23 -58.30 49.57
CA SER A 907 -29.32 -58.87 48.53
C SER A 907 -30.02 -59.28 47.22
N CYS A 908 -31.14 -60.01 47.28
CA CYS A 908 -31.81 -60.52 46.07
C CYS A 908 -32.57 -59.43 45.29
N ARG A 909 -33.10 -58.41 45.98
CA ARG A 909 -33.75 -57.24 45.37
C ARG A 909 -32.73 -56.32 44.67
N LYS A 910 -31.54 -56.13 45.25
CA LYS A 910 -30.46 -55.33 44.63
C LYS A 910 -29.98 -55.94 43.32
N ARG A 911 -29.78 -57.27 43.26
CA ARG A 911 -29.32 -57.98 42.03
C ARG A 911 -30.32 -57.89 40.88
N LYS A 912 -31.62 -58.12 41.16
CA LYS A 912 -32.71 -57.96 40.17
C LYS A 912 -32.84 -56.53 39.66
N ASN A 913 -32.70 -55.53 40.54
CA ASN A 913 -32.78 -54.13 40.14
C ASN A 913 -31.58 -53.75 39.24
N GLN A 914 -30.39 -54.27 39.54
CA GLN A 914 -29.19 -54.05 38.74
C GLN A 914 -29.28 -54.69 37.33
N GLU A 915 -29.87 -55.89 37.21
CA GLU A 915 -30.13 -56.55 35.92
C GLU A 915 -31.15 -55.79 35.07
N LEU A 916 -32.22 -55.28 35.69
CA LEU A 916 -33.23 -54.42 35.05
C LEU A 916 -32.62 -53.14 34.46
N TRP A 917 -31.76 -52.50 35.24
CA TRP A 917 -31.03 -51.31 34.83
C TRP A 917 -30.06 -51.60 33.68
N GLN A 918 -29.31 -52.69 33.72
CA GLN A 918 -28.45 -53.11 32.61
C GLN A 918 -29.23 -53.45 31.33
N ALA A 919 -30.41 -54.04 31.45
CA ALA A 919 -31.29 -54.28 30.30
C ALA A 919 -31.81 -52.98 29.69
N ARG A 920 -32.16 -51.98 30.51
CA ARG A 920 -32.55 -50.64 30.04
C ARG A 920 -31.41 -49.87 29.41
N GLU A 921 -30.22 -49.93 29.99
CA GLU A 921 -29.01 -49.38 29.40
C GLU A 921 -28.79 -49.97 27.98
N LYS A 922 -28.88 -51.29 27.82
CA LYS A 922 -28.81 -51.94 26.49
C LYS A 922 -29.94 -51.51 25.55
N LYS A 923 -31.17 -51.33 26.07
CA LYS A 923 -32.33 -50.88 25.29
C LYS A 923 -32.13 -49.46 24.77
N VAL A 924 -31.74 -48.50 25.61
CA VAL A 924 -31.45 -47.12 25.21
C VAL A 924 -30.35 -47.08 24.14
N ARG A 925 -29.29 -47.88 24.31
CA ARG A 925 -28.25 -48.03 23.30
C ARG A 925 -28.79 -48.58 21.98
N GLN A 926 -29.64 -49.61 22.02
CA GLN A 926 -30.23 -50.20 20.82
C GLN A 926 -31.21 -49.24 20.12
N ASP A 927 -32.01 -48.49 20.88
CA ASP A 927 -32.96 -47.50 20.35
C ASP A 927 -32.23 -46.33 19.68
N LEU A 928 -31.10 -45.89 20.24
CA LEU A 928 -30.21 -44.91 19.62
C LEU A 928 -29.59 -45.45 18.33
N ILE A 929 -29.13 -46.71 18.32
CA ILE A 929 -28.61 -47.36 17.12
C ILE A 929 -29.70 -47.45 16.04
N ASN A 930 -30.92 -47.87 16.38
CA ASN A 930 -32.04 -47.97 15.46
C ASN A 930 -32.44 -46.61 14.87
N ARG A 931 -32.53 -45.56 15.70
CA ARG A 931 -32.78 -44.17 15.24
C ARG A 931 -31.67 -43.65 14.33
N SER A 932 -30.41 -44.00 14.59
CA SER A 932 -29.29 -43.61 13.74
C SER A 932 -29.34 -44.30 12.38
N LEU A 933 -29.78 -45.56 12.33
CA LEU A 933 -29.97 -46.33 11.10
C LEU A 933 -31.15 -45.82 10.26
N GLU A 934 -32.22 -45.33 10.89
CA GLU A 934 -33.35 -44.69 10.20
C GLU A 934 -33.00 -43.32 9.59
N LYS A 935 -32.05 -42.57 10.18
CA LYS A 935 -31.60 -41.26 9.69
C LYS A 935 -30.59 -41.33 8.55
N ILE A 936 -30.03 -42.50 8.23
CA ILE A 936 -29.19 -42.69 7.04
C ILE A 936 -30.14 -42.80 5.83
N PRO A 937 -30.14 -41.85 4.88
CA PRO A 937 -30.96 -41.99 3.69
C PRO A 937 -30.53 -43.27 2.98
N SER A 938 -31.47 -44.18 2.71
CA SER A 938 -31.20 -45.38 1.93
C SER A 938 -30.55 -44.97 0.61
N LEU A 939 -29.28 -45.33 0.43
CA LEU A 939 -28.46 -45.08 -0.76
C LEU A 939 -28.92 -45.98 -1.91
N LYS A 940 -30.19 -45.84 -2.31
CA LYS A 940 -30.84 -46.49 -3.45
C LYS A 940 -31.93 -45.54 -3.94
N ASN A 941 -31.50 -44.51 -4.68
CA ASN A 941 -32.25 -43.83 -5.75
C ASN A 941 -31.44 -42.62 -6.27
N ARG A 942 -30.23 -42.90 -6.77
CA ARG A 942 -29.56 -42.00 -7.73
C ARG A 942 -29.29 -42.78 -9.02
N LYS A 943 -30.36 -43.03 -9.76
CA LYS A 943 -30.36 -42.96 -11.22
C LYS A 943 -31.52 -42.02 -11.56
N ASP A 944 -31.22 -41.07 -12.43
CA ASP A 944 -32.12 -40.06 -13.00
C ASP A 944 -32.36 -38.79 -12.15
N ARG A 945 -31.34 -37.92 -12.11
CA ARG A 945 -31.42 -36.54 -12.65
C ARG A 945 -30.08 -35.84 -12.56
#